data_AF-A0A239KWQ4-F1
#
_entry.id   AF-A0A239KWQ4-F1
#
_cell.length_a   1.000
_cell.length_b   1.000
_cell.length_c   1.000
_cell.angle_alpha   90.00
_cell.angle_beta   90.00
_cell.angle_gamma   90.00
#
_symmetry.space_group_name_H-M   'P 1'
#
loop_
_entity.id
_entity.type
_entity.pdbx_description
1 polymer ?
#
loop_
_entity_poly.entity_id
_entity_poly.type
_entity_poly.pdbx_seq_one_letter_code
_entity_poly.pdbx_strand_id
1 'polypeptide(L)'
;MTLLNVFYTILKISFLGSVAAIVILFVKKIFKNKISAACHYLIWIILLVRLVMPYYPESSISIYNFFTNHNYKTEEIQSPVINNMSHNYINSNNIQSGVNSSEQKHFSTDSFLIADKQQEFANKNEPNAFNLLPNQSRYTFSEYTYDSNKSRFQVPYIAAIIWLLGVCFGAVYILWLQLSYSMKIKSLSPCNNRNIIAIYEICKSKMKVNKKIPLVMDARIKTPSLLGILHPKIILSPDYVELLMEDELKFVFMHELAHYKRKDIIVRWILIFLQILHWFNPVIWFVFNIIRQDSEKACDEQVLSYIEPNEYKKYGNTMLKMLDIFSGNNSIYGAVGMINRKKFIIERVKNIVNFKKNYLLWSILGIAIFSVLAVFLLTNAKQPPQEVIKIKYEAEEIGPDIELESVSKIKLLSNEQLLTYDMENRQFIIIDDEGNRIDINCEGLPQDFPVQLFTIDSNDYIYTFVSNTEPKIYVHTLEGEKIREINLELKDVNISEENAIFRWDMKVDSKGNIYLLIPQAQQASTQVFDPEGKHIKTLKSDGYVLMVLDEEDNLYTITYKDKVYITKQNPLKDEILWEYEDDKNLSYLRTAAYSKQDQSIYLAELNNNNISKFDPESQSLNKMINMDAILSEKTQDEFNFQDFAINNDGSIYLCVYNNKDNKSYLYKVNSRKIHIEGGIKELTISVRHLSPILEYAINKFENQHPDIVINIDNHNAFSWITSDMTYEETLKTLEESAKKANDFVQKINAQMLTGKGPDILLIDSIPYRRYADKKLLLDLKELMEEDASFDKSQYYSNIFDALEYKGKLYAMPLDFSYPAFLTNTGFLKEQSIEINDKGWTWKDFIDIANRATKDIDGDGTIDMYGMPTIVPERLFQYIYNSLDKGFVDYETGKATFTSEEFIDLLKMCENISQETFVNPDISEGDMQMEGIVLYPFHIHDFSIFYSNGLINADEVSFYGYPTLNNATYNFDSGEMYGINSQTKYKEEAWEFIKYLISEEIQCYQQLYSIPINKRAREIKIEDRFADAEDMMNKYGDLYGYQVTSLDKIKKQLTDNVEKLNEILPKLNHTNMNDIQVDEIIEEEVRRFFNGERSAEETAEAIQRKVEMYFKE
;
A
#
# COMPACT_ATOMS: atom_id res chain seq x y z
N MET A 1 -4.54 19.27 -12.31
CA MET A 1 -5.95 19.43 -11.89
C MET A 1 -6.83 19.15 -13.11
N THR A 2 -7.69 18.13 -13.08
CA THR A 2 -8.51 17.74 -14.24
C THR A 2 -9.65 18.75 -14.48
N LEU A 3 -10.13 18.86 -15.73
CA LEU A 3 -11.26 19.73 -16.11
C LEU A 3 -12.50 19.48 -15.23
N LEU A 4 -12.74 18.21 -14.92
CA LEU A 4 -13.85 17.76 -14.09
C LEU A 4 -13.75 18.29 -12.65
N ASN A 5 -12.55 18.26 -12.05
CA ASN A 5 -12.33 18.79 -10.70
C ASN A 5 -12.54 20.31 -10.64
N VAL A 6 -12.13 21.04 -11.68
CA VAL A 6 -12.38 22.49 -11.79
C VAL A 6 -13.88 22.77 -11.89
N PHE A 7 -14.60 22.02 -12.73
CA PHE A 7 -16.05 22.18 -12.90
C PHE A 7 -16.82 21.92 -11.59
N TYR A 8 -16.53 20.83 -10.88
CA TYR A 8 -17.15 20.54 -9.59
C TYR A 8 -16.85 21.60 -8.54
N THR A 9 -15.62 22.12 -8.53
CA THR A 9 -15.23 23.22 -7.64
C THR A 9 -16.08 24.46 -7.91
N ILE A 10 -16.28 24.84 -9.18
CA ILE A 10 -17.10 25.98 -9.57
C ILE A 10 -18.58 25.78 -9.21
N LEU A 11 -19.14 24.59 -9.46
CA LEU A 11 -20.50 24.24 -9.05
C LEU A 11 -20.69 24.40 -7.53
N LYS A 12 -19.76 23.86 -6.74
CA LYS A 12 -19.76 23.96 -5.28
C LYS A 12 -19.71 25.43 -4.83
N ILE A 13 -18.80 26.23 -5.37
CA ILE A 13 -18.69 27.67 -5.05
C ILE A 13 -19.98 28.42 -5.45
N SER A 14 -20.57 28.09 -6.60
CA SER A 14 -21.81 28.72 -7.07
C SER A 14 -23.00 28.43 -6.15
N PHE A 15 -23.13 27.19 -5.70
CA PHE A 15 -24.15 26.79 -4.74
C PHE A 15 -23.97 27.51 -3.39
N LEU A 16 -22.78 27.45 -2.82
CA LEU A 16 -22.46 28.08 -1.53
C LEU A 16 -22.61 29.61 -1.60
N GLY A 17 -22.22 30.23 -2.72
CA GLY A 17 -22.44 31.64 -2.99
C GLY A 17 -23.92 32.01 -3.08
N SER A 18 -24.78 31.13 -3.58
CA SER A 18 -26.24 31.36 -3.62
C SER A 18 -26.84 31.39 -2.22
N VAL A 19 -26.42 30.46 -1.35
CA VAL A 19 -26.80 30.43 0.06
C VAL A 19 -26.35 31.73 0.76
N ALA A 20 -25.09 32.13 0.58
CA ALA A 20 -24.56 33.38 1.14
C ALA A 20 -25.35 34.60 0.66
N ALA A 21 -25.72 34.63 -0.63
CA ALA A 21 -26.50 35.73 -1.18
C ALA A 21 -27.90 35.84 -0.57
N ILE A 22 -28.59 34.72 -0.33
CA ILE A 22 -29.90 34.69 0.33
C ILE A 22 -29.80 35.23 1.76
N VAL A 23 -28.79 34.81 2.52
CA VAL A 23 -28.54 35.26 3.89
C VAL A 23 -28.28 36.77 3.93
N ILE A 24 -27.43 37.27 3.03
CA ILE A 24 -27.15 38.70 2.91
C ILE A 24 -28.43 39.48 2.59
N LEU A 25 -29.27 39.01 1.66
CA LEU A 25 -30.55 39.66 1.36
C LEU A 25 -31.48 39.72 2.58
N PHE A 26 -31.52 38.64 3.37
CA PHE A 26 -32.31 38.59 4.60
C PHE A 26 -31.83 39.61 5.64
N VAL A 27 -30.52 39.65 5.92
CA VAL A 27 -29.92 40.63 6.84
C VAL A 27 -30.20 42.05 6.36
N LYS A 28 -30.01 42.33 5.07
CA LYS A 28 -30.27 43.66 4.50
C LYS A 28 -31.73 44.07 4.61
N LYS A 29 -32.67 43.12 4.52
CA LYS A 29 -34.10 43.38 4.74
C LYS A 29 -34.39 43.78 6.19
N ILE A 30 -33.74 43.14 7.18
CA ILE A 30 -33.89 43.45 8.61
C ILE A 30 -33.32 44.83 8.95
N PHE A 31 -32.13 45.15 8.41
CA PHE A 31 -31.41 46.38 8.76
C PHE A 31 -31.60 47.53 7.76
N LYS A 32 -32.62 47.45 6.89
CA LYS A 32 -32.83 48.36 5.75
C LYS A 32 -32.73 49.85 6.08
N ASN A 33 -33.32 50.30 7.19
CA ASN A 33 -33.33 51.70 7.61
C ASN A 33 -32.36 52.02 8.76
N LYS A 34 -31.56 51.03 9.18
CA LYS A 34 -30.69 51.12 10.36
C LYS A 34 -29.22 51.35 9.99
N ILE A 35 -28.75 50.80 8.87
CA ILE A 35 -27.35 50.98 8.42
C ILE A 35 -27.29 51.85 7.16
N SER A 36 -26.15 52.53 6.96
CA SER A 36 -25.93 53.41 5.81
C SER A 36 -25.95 52.65 4.48
N ALA A 37 -26.17 53.36 3.38
CA ALA A 37 -26.15 52.76 2.04
C ALA A 37 -24.73 52.24 1.70
N ALA A 38 -23.70 52.93 2.17
CA ALA A 38 -22.31 52.49 2.08
C ALA A 38 -22.07 51.15 2.81
N CYS A 39 -22.60 50.98 4.03
CA CYS A 39 -22.50 49.70 4.76
C CYS A 39 -23.27 48.58 4.05
N HIS A 40 -24.48 48.86 3.55
CA HIS A 40 -25.24 47.90 2.74
C HIS A 40 -24.45 47.44 1.51
N TYR A 41 -23.74 48.36 0.85
CA TYR A 41 -22.90 48.04 -0.30
C TYR A 41 -21.66 47.22 0.09
N LEU A 42 -21.00 47.54 1.21
CA LEU A 42 -19.81 46.83 1.70
C LEU A 42 -20.07 45.36 2.04
N ILE A 43 -21.25 45.00 2.58
CA ILE A 43 -21.60 43.61 2.90
C ILE A 43 -21.48 42.69 1.68
N TRP A 44 -21.70 43.19 0.47
CA TRP A 44 -21.58 42.39 -0.75
C TRP A 44 -20.16 41.90 -1.05
N ILE A 45 -19.13 42.52 -0.46
CA ILE A 45 -17.74 42.03 -0.57
C ILE A 45 -17.63 40.57 -0.08
N ILE A 46 -18.40 40.19 0.96
CA ILE A 46 -18.42 38.82 1.48
C ILE A 46 -18.84 37.82 0.39
N LEU A 47 -19.90 38.13 -0.36
CA LEU A 47 -20.35 37.29 -1.47
C LEU A 47 -19.33 37.26 -2.61
N LEU A 48 -18.75 38.41 -2.96
CA LEU A 48 -17.76 38.48 -4.05
C LEU A 48 -16.51 37.67 -3.72
N VAL A 49 -16.03 37.76 -2.49
CA VAL A 49 -14.92 36.93 -2.01
C VAL A 49 -15.30 35.46 -2.10
N ARG A 50 -16.48 35.06 -1.56
CA ARG A 50 -16.99 33.68 -1.57
C ARG A 50 -17.07 33.07 -2.96
N LEU A 51 -17.39 33.87 -3.99
CA LEU A 51 -17.51 33.41 -5.37
C LEU A 51 -16.17 33.32 -6.13
N VAL A 52 -15.09 33.86 -5.56
CA VAL A 52 -13.74 33.87 -6.16
C VAL A 52 -12.85 32.79 -5.56
N MET A 53 -12.84 32.61 -4.23
CA MET A 53 -11.89 31.67 -3.62
C MET A 53 -12.48 30.26 -3.47
N PRO A 54 -11.74 29.21 -3.89
CA PRO A 54 -12.21 27.83 -3.77
C PRO A 54 -12.06 27.23 -2.37
N TYR A 55 -11.14 27.76 -1.56
CA TYR A 55 -10.81 27.21 -0.24
C TYR A 55 -10.98 28.25 0.85
N TYR A 56 -11.54 27.82 1.99
CA TYR A 56 -11.83 28.62 3.17
C TYR A 56 -11.60 27.77 4.43
N PRO A 57 -11.20 28.40 5.55
CA PRO A 57 -11.04 27.68 6.82
C PRO A 57 -12.38 27.09 7.28
N GLU A 58 -12.31 25.95 7.96
CA GLU A 58 -13.49 25.24 8.48
C GLU A 58 -13.95 25.80 9.82
N SER A 59 -15.26 25.77 10.09
CA SER A 59 -15.81 26.23 11.36
C SER A 59 -17.14 25.55 11.71
N SER A 60 -17.32 25.25 13.00
CA SER A 60 -18.60 24.77 13.56
C SER A 60 -19.70 25.83 13.50
N ILE A 61 -19.36 27.10 13.33
CA ILE A 61 -20.32 28.22 13.27
C ILE A 61 -20.75 28.49 11.81
N SER A 62 -20.17 27.82 10.82
CA SER A 62 -20.51 27.99 9.41
C SER A 62 -21.97 27.65 9.11
N ILE A 63 -22.65 28.48 8.32
CA ILE A 63 -24.01 28.16 7.83
C ILE A 63 -24.05 26.90 6.97
N TYR A 64 -22.92 26.51 6.38
CA TYR A 64 -22.88 25.38 5.46
C TYR A 64 -22.95 24.03 6.19
N ASN A 65 -22.82 24.01 7.53
CA ASN A 65 -23.06 22.82 8.35
C ASN A 65 -24.50 22.27 8.23
N PHE A 66 -25.46 23.10 7.79
CA PHE A 66 -26.84 22.65 7.50
C PHE A 66 -26.98 21.84 6.20
N PHE A 67 -25.99 21.93 5.30
CA PHE A 67 -26.03 21.28 3.98
C PHE A 67 -25.07 20.10 3.86
N THR A 68 -24.27 19.83 4.90
CA THR A 68 -23.53 18.58 5.03
C THR A 68 -24.50 17.51 5.51
N ASN A 69 -24.80 16.54 4.64
CA ASN A 69 -25.54 15.35 5.03
C ASN A 69 -24.81 14.71 6.22
N HIS A 70 -25.51 14.52 7.34
CA HIS A 70 -25.04 13.72 8.48
C HIS A 70 -25.13 12.22 8.16
N ASN A 71 -24.93 11.84 6.90
CA ASN A 71 -24.63 10.46 6.59
C ASN A 71 -23.21 10.29 7.12
N TYR A 72 -23.09 9.78 8.34
CA TYR A 72 -21.89 9.15 8.82
C TYR A 72 -21.44 8.24 7.69
N LYS A 73 -20.40 8.67 6.95
CA LYS A 73 -19.66 7.73 6.13
C LYS A 73 -18.89 6.93 7.16
N THR A 74 -19.53 5.88 7.62
CA THR A 74 -18.88 4.85 8.39
C THR A 74 -17.84 4.24 7.47
N GLU A 75 -16.58 4.48 7.78
CA GLU A 75 -15.47 3.85 7.09
C GLU A 75 -15.17 2.58 7.88
N GLU A 76 -15.46 1.43 7.27
CA GLU A 76 -15.13 0.13 7.85
C GLU A 76 -13.69 -0.20 7.45
N ILE A 77 -12.80 -0.27 8.43
CA ILE A 77 -11.40 -0.65 8.19
C ILE A 77 -11.26 -2.13 8.49
N GLN A 78 -10.82 -2.87 7.46
CA GLN A 78 -10.33 -4.23 7.58
C GLN A 78 -8.80 -4.17 7.63
N SER A 79 -8.25 -4.85 8.63
CA SER A 79 -6.83 -4.83 9.02
C SER A 79 -6.25 -6.24 8.85
N PRO A 80 -4.98 -6.38 8.42
CA PRO A 80 -4.03 -5.32 8.07
C PRO A 80 -4.30 -4.75 6.67
N VAL A 81 -4.06 -3.45 6.50
CA VAL A 81 -4.15 -2.79 5.20
C VAL A 81 -2.83 -2.96 4.45
N ILE A 82 -2.81 -3.84 3.44
CA ILE A 82 -1.61 -4.12 2.64
C ILE A 82 -1.68 -3.40 1.31
N ASN A 83 -0.80 -2.41 1.12
CA ASN A 83 -0.65 -1.69 -0.13
C ASN A 83 0.46 -2.32 -0.98
N ASN A 84 0.08 -3.18 -1.92
CA ASN A 84 1.04 -3.76 -2.87
C ASN A 84 1.42 -2.71 -3.92
N MET A 85 2.64 -2.19 -3.81
CA MET A 85 3.12 -1.08 -4.62
C MET A 85 3.58 -1.47 -6.03
N SER A 86 3.62 -2.77 -6.36
CA SER A 86 4.14 -3.32 -7.63
C SER A 86 3.39 -2.82 -8.88
N HIS A 87 2.10 -2.48 -8.78
CA HIS A 87 1.26 -2.08 -9.92
C HIS A 87 1.37 -0.59 -10.31
N ASN A 88 1.93 0.26 -9.46
CA ASN A 88 2.09 1.69 -9.76
C ASN A 88 3.29 1.98 -10.68
N TYR A 89 4.13 0.98 -10.97
CA TYR A 89 5.41 1.14 -11.69
C TYR A 89 5.27 1.28 -13.22
N ILE A 90 4.08 1.07 -13.81
CA ILE A 90 3.92 1.17 -15.27
C ILE A 90 3.53 2.61 -15.71
N ASN A 91 3.08 3.51 -14.82
CA ASN A 91 2.55 4.82 -15.22
C ASN A 91 3.29 6.07 -14.69
N SER A 92 4.48 5.93 -14.08
CA SER A 92 5.23 7.09 -13.56
C SER A 92 6.59 7.34 -14.22
N ASN A 93 6.67 7.29 -15.56
CA ASN A 93 7.80 7.87 -16.30
C ASN A 93 7.53 9.32 -16.73
N ASN A 94 7.21 10.19 -15.78
CA ASN A 94 7.21 11.64 -15.98
C ASN A 94 7.97 12.34 -14.85
N ILE A 95 9.24 11.95 -14.68
CA ILE A 95 10.26 12.87 -14.19
C ILE A 95 11.31 12.94 -15.30
N GLN A 96 11.30 14.06 -16.02
CA GLN A 96 12.39 14.44 -16.91
C GLN A 96 13.67 14.60 -16.08
N SER A 97 14.46 13.54 -15.94
CA SER A 97 15.89 13.66 -15.70
C SER A 97 16.55 13.77 -17.08
N GLY A 98 17.04 14.97 -17.38
CA GLY A 98 17.86 15.20 -18.56
C GLY A 98 19.21 14.51 -18.38
N VAL A 99 19.35 13.30 -18.92
CA VAL A 99 20.65 12.71 -19.27
C VAL A 99 20.54 12.18 -20.69
N ASN A 100 21.48 12.60 -21.53
CA ASN A 100 21.48 12.42 -22.98
C ASN A 100 21.31 10.95 -23.38
N SER A 101 20.30 10.69 -24.19
CA SER A 101 20.14 9.47 -24.97
C SER A 101 21.13 9.47 -26.14
N SER A 102 22.32 8.91 -25.93
CA SER A 102 23.21 8.49 -27.02
C SER A 102 24.26 7.50 -26.52
N GLU A 103 23.96 6.22 -26.63
CA GLU A 103 24.84 5.17 -27.20
C GLU A 103 24.13 3.81 -27.06
N GLN A 104 23.18 3.54 -27.96
CA GLN A 104 22.91 2.16 -28.36
C GLN A 104 24.12 1.71 -29.19
N LYS A 105 25.01 0.93 -28.60
CA LYS A 105 25.93 0.09 -29.36
C LYS A 105 25.38 -1.32 -29.39
N HIS A 106 24.98 -1.71 -30.60
CA HIS A 106 24.86 -3.09 -31.05
C HIS A 106 25.98 -3.95 -30.45
N PHE A 107 25.61 -4.99 -29.69
CA PHE A 107 26.46 -6.17 -29.55
C PHE A 107 25.79 -7.32 -30.28
N SER A 108 26.47 -7.73 -31.34
CA SER A 108 26.24 -8.90 -32.16
C SER A 108 26.42 -10.17 -31.32
N THR A 109 25.42 -11.03 -31.37
CA THR A 109 25.55 -12.46 -31.09
C THR A 109 26.53 -13.09 -32.08
N ASP A 110 27.76 -13.33 -31.63
CA ASP A 110 28.63 -14.33 -32.23
C ASP A 110 28.75 -15.51 -31.27
N SER A 111 27.99 -16.54 -31.63
CA SER A 111 28.07 -17.91 -31.16
C SER A 111 29.50 -18.46 -31.19
N PHE A 112 29.97 -18.98 -30.05
CA PHE A 112 31.08 -19.94 -30.02
C PHE A 112 30.58 -21.31 -29.56
N LEU A 113 30.66 -22.24 -30.50
CA LEU A 113 30.55 -23.68 -30.36
C LEU A 113 31.74 -24.21 -29.54
N ILE A 114 31.47 -24.92 -28.44
CA ILE A 114 32.22 -26.14 -28.09
C ILE A 114 31.18 -27.18 -27.67
N ALA A 115 31.11 -28.24 -28.48
CA ALA A 115 30.31 -29.44 -28.24
C ALA A 115 31.19 -30.57 -27.69
N ASP A 116 30.52 -31.51 -27.02
CA ASP A 116 30.89 -32.89 -26.75
C ASP A 116 32.01 -33.18 -25.74
N LYS A 117 31.58 -33.48 -24.51
CA LYS A 117 31.66 -34.82 -23.90
C LYS A 117 31.20 -34.76 -22.43
N GLN A 118 30.02 -35.30 -22.13
CA GLN A 118 29.65 -36.02 -20.90
C GLN A 118 28.15 -36.33 -20.95
N GLN A 119 27.77 -37.21 -21.88
CA GLN A 119 26.55 -38.00 -21.80
C GLN A 119 27.00 -39.42 -21.47
N GLU A 120 26.98 -39.78 -20.18
CA GLU A 120 26.91 -41.15 -19.64
C GLU A 120 27.33 -41.06 -18.16
N PHE A 121 26.43 -40.63 -17.26
CA PHE A 121 26.38 -41.00 -15.82
C PHE A 121 25.16 -40.29 -15.20
N ALA A 122 23.96 -40.69 -15.58
CA ALA A 122 22.73 -40.27 -14.90
C ALA A 122 21.67 -41.37 -15.10
N ASN A 123 21.81 -42.46 -14.35
CA ASN A 123 20.72 -43.42 -14.14
C ASN A 123 21.04 -44.29 -12.92
N LYS A 124 20.79 -43.71 -11.75
CA LYS A 124 20.33 -44.31 -10.49
C LYS A 124 20.69 -43.32 -9.39
N ASN A 125 19.68 -42.67 -8.83
CA ASN A 125 19.52 -42.30 -7.43
C ASN A 125 18.24 -41.45 -7.34
N GLU A 126 17.27 -41.93 -6.58
CA GLU A 126 16.04 -41.21 -6.25
C GLU A 126 16.40 -40.02 -5.32
N PRO A 127 15.91 -38.80 -5.58
CA PRO A 127 16.19 -37.64 -4.73
C PRO A 127 15.30 -37.62 -3.47
N ASN A 128 15.93 -37.47 -2.29
CA ASN A 128 15.24 -37.34 -1.00
C ASN A 128 14.87 -35.87 -0.64
N ALA A 129 13.61 -35.72 -0.23
CA ALA A 129 12.90 -34.79 0.67
C ALA A 129 13.23 -33.29 0.83
N PHE A 130 14.45 -32.78 0.69
CA PHE A 130 14.73 -31.38 1.09
C PHE A 130 14.65 -30.33 -0.03
N ASN A 131 14.55 -30.78 -1.29
CA ASN A 131 14.21 -29.93 -2.44
C ASN A 131 12.83 -30.24 -3.04
N LEU A 132 11.96 -30.94 -2.30
CA LEU A 132 10.58 -31.16 -2.70
C LEU A 132 9.68 -30.06 -2.14
N LEU A 133 9.70 -28.89 -2.77
CA LEU A 133 8.43 -28.20 -3.01
C LEU A 133 7.73 -28.95 -4.16
N PRO A 134 6.50 -29.46 -3.99
CA PRO A 134 5.90 -30.32 -4.99
C PRO A 134 5.42 -29.52 -6.21
N ASN A 135 6.00 -29.92 -7.34
CA ASN A 135 5.49 -29.90 -8.71
C ASN A 135 5.67 -28.62 -9.53
N GLN A 136 6.58 -28.77 -10.49
CA GLN A 136 6.88 -27.83 -11.54
C GLN A 136 6.90 -28.57 -12.88
N SER A 137 6.31 -27.96 -13.91
CA SER A 137 6.61 -28.33 -15.29
C SER A 137 6.43 -27.11 -16.19
N ARG A 138 7.56 -26.70 -16.81
CA ARG A 138 7.68 -25.66 -17.85
C ARG A 138 6.74 -25.93 -19.03
N TYR A 139 6.27 -24.89 -19.72
CA TYR A 139 6.50 -24.62 -21.16
C TYR A 139 5.71 -23.38 -21.65
N THR A 140 6.31 -22.71 -22.64
CA THR A 140 5.96 -21.44 -23.29
C THR A 140 4.71 -21.49 -24.17
N PHE A 141 3.91 -20.40 -24.21
CA PHE A 141 3.09 -20.11 -25.40
C PHE A 141 2.78 -18.62 -25.63
N SER A 142 2.47 -18.35 -26.90
CA SER A 142 2.35 -17.08 -27.62
C SER A 142 1.30 -16.09 -27.11
N GLU A 143 1.67 -14.81 -27.17
CA GLU A 143 0.81 -13.64 -26.98
C GLU A 143 -0.43 -13.64 -27.88
N TYR A 144 -1.61 -13.60 -27.27
CA TYR A 144 -2.79 -12.95 -27.84
C TYR A 144 -3.35 -11.97 -26.81
N THR A 145 -3.00 -10.69 -26.99
CA THR A 145 -3.56 -9.59 -26.21
C THR A 145 -4.97 -9.27 -26.70
N TYR A 146 -5.97 -9.40 -25.82
CA TYR A 146 -7.31 -8.87 -26.04
C TYR A 146 -7.55 -7.70 -25.07
N ASP A 147 -7.59 -6.49 -25.64
CA ASP A 147 -7.79 -5.22 -24.95
C ASP A 147 -9.29 -5.03 -24.59
N SER A 148 -9.63 -5.12 -23.31
CA SER A 148 -10.99 -4.94 -22.81
C SER A 148 -11.22 -3.58 -22.15
N ASN A 149 -11.00 -2.48 -22.87
CA ASN A 149 -11.49 -1.16 -22.46
C ASN A 149 -12.80 -0.79 -23.18
N LYS A 150 -13.95 -1.22 -22.64
CA LYS A 150 -15.26 -0.67 -23.01
C LYS A 150 -15.76 0.35 -21.98
N SER A 151 -15.60 1.61 -22.39
CA SER A 151 -16.09 2.86 -21.80
C SER A 151 -17.55 2.84 -21.28
N ARG A 152 -17.74 3.22 -20.00
CA ARG A 152 -19.02 3.72 -19.48
C ARG A 152 -19.14 5.23 -19.75
N PHE A 153 -20.30 5.66 -20.26
CA PHE A 153 -20.61 7.03 -20.69
C PHE A 153 -20.42 8.10 -19.59
N GLN A 154 -19.61 9.13 -19.86
CA GLN A 154 -19.24 10.19 -18.92
C GLN A 154 -20.11 11.47 -19.05
N VAL A 155 -21.35 11.44 -18.55
CA VAL A 155 -22.23 12.64 -18.45
C VAL A 155 -21.56 13.85 -17.77
N PRO A 156 -20.79 13.69 -16.67
CA PRO A 156 -20.14 14.82 -16.01
C PRO A 156 -19.09 15.53 -16.87
N TYR A 157 -18.43 14.77 -17.75
CA TYR A 157 -17.40 15.31 -18.64
C TYR A 157 -18.01 16.22 -19.72
N ILE A 158 -19.16 15.80 -20.27
CA ILE A 158 -19.93 16.61 -21.22
C ILE A 158 -20.40 17.92 -20.58
N ALA A 159 -20.91 17.87 -19.35
CA ALA A 159 -21.32 19.06 -18.61
C ALA A 159 -20.15 20.03 -18.37
N ALA A 160 -18.97 19.51 -18.03
CA ALA A 160 -17.76 20.32 -17.85
C ALA A 160 -17.31 21.00 -19.15
N ILE A 161 -17.42 20.32 -20.29
CA ILE A 161 -17.15 20.91 -21.63
C ILE A 161 -18.15 22.03 -21.95
N ILE A 162 -19.45 21.80 -21.75
CA ILE A 162 -20.48 22.82 -22.00
C ILE A 162 -20.23 24.07 -21.16
N TRP A 163 -19.90 23.89 -19.88
CA TRP A 163 -19.54 24.98 -19.00
C TRP A 163 -18.33 25.77 -19.52
N LEU A 164 -17.26 25.08 -19.92
CA LEU A 164 -16.04 25.70 -20.44
C LEU A 164 -16.32 26.49 -21.73
N LEU A 165 -17.11 25.93 -22.65
CA LEU A 165 -17.53 26.63 -23.86
C LEU A 165 -18.31 27.91 -23.55
N GLY A 166 -19.20 27.88 -22.55
CA GLY A 166 -19.92 29.06 -22.08
C GLY A 166 -19.00 30.15 -21.51
N VAL A 167 -18.00 29.75 -20.71
CA VAL A 167 -16.97 30.65 -20.16
C VAL A 167 -16.15 31.30 -21.28
N CYS A 168 -15.65 30.49 -22.23
CA CYS A 168 -14.88 30.97 -23.38
C CYS A 168 -15.69 31.94 -24.24
N PHE A 169 -16.95 31.60 -24.55
CA PHE A 169 -17.84 32.47 -25.31
C PHE A 169 -18.09 33.81 -24.60
N GLY A 170 -18.40 33.77 -23.30
CA GLY A 170 -18.61 34.98 -22.49
C GLY A 170 -17.36 35.86 -22.42
N ALA A 171 -16.18 35.26 -22.25
CA ALA A 171 -14.90 35.97 -22.22
C ALA A 171 -14.58 36.65 -23.55
N VAL A 172 -14.71 35.92 -24.67
CA VAL A 172 -14.49 36.46 -26.03
C VAL A 172 -15.48 37.59 -26.33
N TYR A 173 -16.75 37.42 -25.99
CA TYR A 173 -17.78 38.45 -26.19
C TYR A 173 -17.47 39.75 -25.43
N ILE A 174 -17.10 39.65 -24.15
CA ILE A 174 -16.73 40.82 -23.34
C ILE A 174 -15.43 41.47 -23.84
N LEU A 175 -14.42 40.67 -24.22
CA LEU A 175 -13.19 41.19 -24.80
C LEU A 175 -13.45 41.92 -26.12
N TRP A 176 -14.27 41.35 -27.01
CA TRP A 176 -14.66 41.97 -28.27
C TRP A 176 -15.41 43.30 -28.06
N LEU A 177 -16.36 43.34 -27.13
CA LEU A 177 -17.04 44.57 -26.75
C LEU A 177 -16.04 45.61 -26.26
N GLN A 178 -15.10 45.24 -25.39
CA GLN A 178 -14.15 46.17 -24.80
C GLN A 178 -13.13 46.70 -25.80
N LEU A 179 -12.63 45.87 -26.70
CA LEU A 179 -11.78 46.29 -27.82
C LEU A 179 -12.54 47.24 -28.76
N SER A 180 -13.77 46.87 -29.12
CA SER A 180 -14.64 47.69 -29.98
C SER A 180 -14.95 49.06 -29.35
N TYR A 181 -15.23 49.09 -28.04
CA TYR A 181 -15.48 50.34 -27.31
C TYR A 181 -14.20 51.15 -27.10
N SER A 182 -13.07 50.53 -26.79
CA SER A 182 -11.78 51.20 -26.60
C SER A 182 -11.31 51.90 -27.88
N MET A 183 -11.47 51.26 -29.04
CA MET A 183 -11.18 51.87 -30.34
C MET A 183 -12.08 53.08 -30.60
N LYS A 184 -13.38 52.98 -30.31
CA LYS A 184 -14.33 54.11 -30.45
C LYS A 184 -14.07 55.26 -29.48
N ILE A 185 -13.53 54.99 -28.29
CA ILE A 185 -13.22 56.02 -27.27
C ILE A 185 -11.93 56.79 -27.59
N LYS A 186 -10.99 56.17 -28.32
CA LYS A 186 -9.77 56.87 -28.78
C LYS A 186 -10.07 57.95 -29.81
N SER A 187 -11.16 57.83 -30.57
CA SER A 187 -11.57 58.79 -31.60
C SER A 187 -12.50 59.91 -31.09
N LEU A 188 -12.79 59.99 -29.78
CA LEU A 188 -13.68 61.01 -29.23
C LEU A 188 -12.94 62.30 -28.90
N SER A 189 -13.58 63.44 -29.18
CA SER A 189 -13.02 64.76 -28.94
C SER A 189 -13.03 65.13 -27.45
N PRO A 190 -11.96 65.75 -26.93
CA PRO A 190 -11.95 66.30 -25.58
C PRO A 190 -12.96 67.45 -25.45
N CYS A 191 -13.53 67.64 -24.26
CA CYS A 191 -14.38 68.79 -23.99
C CYS A 191 -13.54 70.08 -24.00
N ASN A 192 -13.90 71.04 -24.85
CA ASN A 192 -13.18 72.31 -25.01
C ASN A 192 -13.91 73.51 -24.34
N ASN A 193 -15.06 73.29 -23.70
CA ASN A 193 -15.83 74.34 -23.04
C ASN A 193 -15.18 74.73 -21.70
N ARG A 194 -14.63 75.95 -21.62
CA ARG A 194 -13.90 76.45 -20.44
C ARG A 194 -14.75 76.51 -19.17
N ASN A 195 -16.04 76.84 -19.27
CA ASN A 195 -16.93 76.95 -18.10
C ASN A 195 -17.20 75.57 -17.48
N ILE A 196 -17.42 74.55 -18.31
CA ILE A 196 -17.64 73.18 -17.85
C ILE A 196 -16.38 72.61 -17.19
N ILE A 197 -15.21 72.84 -17.78
CA ILE A 197 -13.93 72.42 -17.22
C ILE A 197 -13.70 73.08 -15.85
N ALA A 198 -14.06 74.36 -15.70
CA ALA A 198 -13.95 75.07 -14.42
C ALA A 198 -14.86 74.46 -13.35
N ILE A 199 -16.15 74.21 -13.65
CA ILE A 199 -17.09 73.56 -12.72
C ILE A 199 -16.60 72.17 -12.31
N TYR A 200 -16.07 71.40 -13.27
CA TYR A 200 -15.51 70.08 -13.03
C TYR A 200 -14.28 70.10 -12.12
N GLU A 201 -13.31 71.01 -12.36
CA GLU A 201 -12.11 71.12 -11.52
C GLU A 201 -12.45 71.59 -10.09
N ILE A 202 -13.48 72.45 -9.92
CA ILE A 202 -14.01 72.80 -8.60
C ILE A 202 -14.56 71.57 -7.88
N CYS A 203 -15.37 70.74 -8.56
CA CYS A 203 -15.92 69.51 -7.99
C CYS A 203 -14.82 68.51 -7.63
N LYS A 204 -13.83 68.34 -8.50
CA LYS A 204 -12.68 67.45 -8.32
C LYS A 204 -11.81 67.85 -7.13
N SER A 205 -11.54 69.15 -6.98
CA SER A 205 -10.84 69.71 -5.82
C SER A 205 -11.65 69.49 -4.54
N LYS A 206 -12.96 69.82 -4.56
CA LYS A 206 -13.87 69.64 -3.41
C LYS A 206 -13.94 68.20 -2.91
N MET A 207 -13.90 67.21 -3.82
CA MET A 207 -13.92 65.78 -3.49
C MET A 207 -12.54 65.17 -3.23
N LYS A 208 -11.47 65.97 -3.28
CA LYS A 208 -10.07 65.56 -3.08
C LYS A 208 -9.62 64.46 -4.05
N VAL A 209 -9.93 64.62 -5.34
CA VAL A 209 -9.53 63.67 -6.40
C VAL A 209 -8.29 64.18 -7.14
N ASN A 210 -7.13 63.61 -6.81
CA ASN A 210 -5.83 64.08 -7.32
C ASN A 210 -5.47 63.55 -8.73
N LYS A 211 -6.13 62.48 -9.21
CA LYS A 211 -5.84 61.91 -10.55
C LYS A 211 -6.47 62.78 -11.64
N LYS A 212 -5.72 63.06 -12.71
CA LYS A 212 -6.25 63.73 -13.91
C LYS A 212 -7.18 62.78 -14.66
N ILE A 213 -8.48 63.05 -14.62
CA ILE A 213 -9.52 62.30 -15.34
C ILE A 213 -10.02 63.21 -16.48
N PRO A 214 -9.73 62.89 -17.76
CA PRO A 214 -10.17 63.70 -18.90
C PRO A 214 -11.69 63.67 -19.09
N LEU A 215 -12.25 64.82 -19.50
CA LEU A 215 -13.64 64.95 -19.98
C LEU A 215 -13.69 64.78 -21.50
N VAL A 216 -14.55 63.88 -21.96
CA VAL A 216 -14.67 63.51 -23.37
C VAL A 216 -16.12 63.61 -23.82
N MET A 217 -16.37 64.09 -25.05
CA MET A 217 -17.71 64.30 -25.58
C MET A 217 -18.12 63.16 -26.54
N ASP A 218 -19.30 62.57 -26.33
CA ASP A 218 -19.92 61.59 -27.25
C ASP A 218 -21.45 61.80 -27.33
N ALA A 219 -21.94 62.21 -28.50
CA ALA A 219 -23.37 62.45 -28.77
C ALA A 219 -24.23 61.18 -28.73
N ARG A 220 -23.62 59.97 -28.72
CA ARG A 220 -24.35 58.70 -28.67
C ARG A 220 -24.66 58.25 -27.25
N ILE A 221 -24.02 58.85 -26.24
CA ILE A 221 -24.17 58.43 -24.85
C ILE A 221 -25.24 59.27 -24.17
N LYS A 222 -26.33 58.59 -23.78
CA LYS A 222 -27.47 59.18 -23.09
C LYS A 222 -27.32 59.24 -21.56
N THR A 223 -26.20 58.89 -20.94
CA THR A 223 -26.00 59.14 -19.50
C THR A 223 -24.54 59.45 -19.23
N PRO A 224 -24.17 60.42 -18.38
CA PRO A 224 -22.78 60.60 -17.98
C PRO A 224 -22.24 59.29 -17.43
N SER A 225 -21.01 58.96 -17.76
CA SER A 225 -20.45 57.67 -17.37
C SER A 225 -18.94 57.72 -17.23
N LEU A 226 -18.47 57.24 -16.08
CA LEU A 226 -17.07 56.92 -15.83
C LEU A 226 -16.67 55.59 -16.52
N LEU A 227 -15.62 55.66 -17.35
CA LEU A 227 -15.09 54.53 -18.11
C LEU A 227 -13.57 54.38 -17.95
N GLY A 228 -13.09 53.14 -17.84
CA GLY A 228 -11.68 52.77 -17.76
C GLY A 228 -11.16 52.58 -16.32
N ILE A 229 -10.40 51.50 -16.09
CA ILE A 229 -9.76 51.19 -14.78
C ILE A 229 -8.44 51.96 -14.63
N LEU A 230 -7.51 51.73 -15.56
CA LEU A 230 -6.15 52.31 -15.53
C LEU A 230 -6.16 53.79 -15.98
N HIS A 231 -6.93 54.11 -17.02
CA HIS A 231 -7.05 55.43 -17.62
C HIS A 231 -8.52 55.91 -17.59
N PRO A 232 -9.03 56.30 -16.41
CA PRO A 232 -10.42 56.73 -16.25
C PRO A 232 -10.71 57.98 -17.10
N LYS A 233 -11.86 58.00 -17.76
CA LYS A 233 -12.41 59.12 -18.53
C LYS A 233 -13.89 59.30 -18.15
N ILE A 234 -14.36 60.54 -18.05
CA ILE A 234 -15.79 60.85 -17.89
C ILE A 234 -16.32 61.25 -19.26
N ILE A 235 -17.34 60.54 -19.73
CA ILE A 235 -17.98 60.84 -21.01
C ILE A 235 -19.26 61.63 -20.78
N LEU A 236 -19.45 62.68 -21.59
CA LEU A 236 -20.63 63.55 -21.61
C LEU A 236 -21.19 63.63 -23.03
N SER A 237 -22.50 63.78 -23.17
CA SER A 237 -23.18 64.23 -24.40
C SER A 237 -23.07 65.76 -24.54
N PRO A 238 -22.98 66.28 -25.78
CA PRO A 238 -23.20 67.69 -26.05
C PRO A 238 -24.54 68.23 -25.49
N ASP A 239 -25.59 67.41 -25.44
CA ASP A 239 -26.92 67.82 -24.97
C ASP A 239 -26.95 68.24 -23.49
N TYR A 240 -26.03 67.72 -22.65
CA TYR A 240 -25.94 68.11 -21.23
C TYR A 240 -25.49 69.55 -21.05
N VAL A 241 -24.71 70.06 -22.00
CA VAL A 241 -24.12 71.40 -21.95
C VAL A 241 -25.20 72.46 -22.17
N GLU A 242 -26.27 72.11 -22.88
CA GLU A 242 -27.36 73.02 -23.25
C GLU A 242 -28.59 72.88 -22.33
N LEU A 243 -28.85 71.69 -21.76
CA LEU A 243 -30.07 71.39 -20.99
C LEU A 243 -29.93 71.53 -19.46
N LEU A 244 -28.71 71.55 -18.93
CA LEU A 244 -28.45 71.61 -17.50
C LEU A 244 -27.88 72.97 -17.07
N MET A 245 -28.36 73.47 -15.93
CA MET A 245 -27.78 74.66 -15.28
C MET A 245 -26.45 74.32 -14.60
N GLU A 246 -25.62 75.34 -14.31
CA GLU A 246 -24.29 75.14 -13.67
C GLU A 246 -24.38 74.38 -12.33
N ASP A 247 -25.37 74.69 -11.50
CA ASP A 247 -25.66 73.98 -10.23
C ASP A 247 -26.00 72.50 -10.46
N GLU A 248 -26.69 72.17 -11.56
CA GLU A 248 -27.07 70.80 -11.92
C GLU A 248 -25.86 70.01 -12.45
N LEU A 249 -25.03 70.63 -13.29
CA LEU A 249 -23.77 70.07 -13.78
C LEU A 249 -22.79 69.74 -12.64
N LYS A 250 -22.71 70.60 -11.62
CA LYS A 250 -21.93 70.35 -10.40
C LYS A 250 -22.31 69.02 -9.74
N PHE A 251 -23.61 68.77 -9.55
CA PHE A 251 -24.07 67.52 -8.93
C PHE A 251 -23.77 66.28 -9.77
N VAL A 252 -23.88 66.38 -11.10
CA VAL A 252 -23.53 65.31 -12.04
C VAL A 252 -22.04 64.95 -11.94
N PHE A 253 -21.16 65.95 -11.95
CA PHE A 253 -19.72 65.71 -11.79
C PHE A 253 -19.37 65.12 -10.43
N MET A 254 -20.01 65.59 -9.35
CA MET A 254 -19.80 65.02 -8.03
C MET A 254 -20.24 63.55 -7.94
N HIS A 255 -21.31 63.16 -8.64
CA HIS A 255 -21.77 61.77 -8.73
C HIS A 255 -20.78 60.87 -9.48
N GLU A 256 -20.31 61.27 -10.66
CA GLU A 256 -19.30 60.49 -11.41
C GLU A 256 -17.95 60.38 -10.67
N LEU A 257 -17.55 61.46 -9.98
CA LEU A 257 -16.34 61.45 -9.15
C LEU A 257 -16.47 60.57 -7.90
N ALA A 258 -17.69 60.42 -7.35
CA ALA A 258 -17.96 59.50 -6.25
C ALA A 258 -17.74 58.03 -6.69
N HIS A 259 -18.26 57.62 -7.86
CA HIS A 259 -17.97 56.30 -8.44
C HIS A 259 -16.47 56.05 -8.63
N TYR A 260 -15.72 57.06 -9.06
CA TYR A 260 -14.26 56.95 -9.20
C TYR A 260 -13.57 56.76 -7.84
N LYS A 261 -13.96 57.53 -6.82
CA LYS A 261 -13.35 57.48 -5.47
C LYS A 261 -13.61 56.16 -4.76
N ARG A 262 -14.81 55.58 -4.94
CA ARG A 262 -15.20 54.26 -4.41
C ARG A 262 -14.71 53.06 -5.23
N LYS A 263 -14.07 53.30 -6.37
CA LYS A 263 -13.56 52.25 -7.28
C LYS A 263 -14.64 51.30 -7.80
N ASP A 264 -15.87 51.79 -7.99
CA ASP A 264 -16.99 50.97 -8.47
C ASP A 264 -16.72 50.37 -9.85
N ILE A 265 -15.82 50.97 -10.64
CA ILE A 265 -15.31 50.41 -11.89
C ILE A 265 -14.70 49.01 -11.68
N ILE A 266 -13.93 48.80 -10.60
CA ILE A 266 -13.27 47.51 -10.30
C ILE A 266 -14.33 46.48 -9.92
N VAL A 267 -15.27 46.86 -9.05
CA VAL A 267 -16.39 45.99 -8.65
C VAL A 267 -17.20 45.58 -9.88
N ARG A 268 -17.46 46.50 -10.82
CA ARG A 268 -18.15 46.21 -12.09
C ARG A 268 -17.43 45.13 -12.90
N TRP A 269 -16.10 45.17 -12.96
CA TRP A 269 -15.32 44.14 -13.66
C TRP A 269 -15.31 42.80 -12.94
N ILE A 270 -15.24 42.79 -11.60
CA ILE A 270 -15.39 41.58 -10.80
C ILE A 270 -16.78 40.94 -11.04
N LEU A 271 -17.85 41.74 -11.08
CA LEU A 271 -19.20 41.25 -11.37
C LEU A 271 -19.32 40.65 -12.78
N ILE A 272 -18.66 41.24 -13.79
CA ILE A 272 -18.66 40.71 -15.17
C ILE A 272 -17.89 39.38 -15.21
N PHE A 273 -16.72 39.32 -14.58
CA PHE A 273 -15.92 38.09 -14.50
C PHE A 273 -16.67 36.96 -13.82
N LEU A 274 -17.28 37.24 -12.66
CA LEU A 274 -18.08 36.25 -11.93
C LEU A 274 -19.37 35.87 -12.68
N GLN A 275 -19.98 36.78 -13.45
CA GLN A 275 -21.11 36.44 -14.32
C GLN A 275 -20.74 35.47 -15.43
N ILE A 276 -19.52 35.55 -15.96
CA ILE A 276 -19.03 34.60 -16.97
C ILE A 276 -18.78 33.24 -16.31
N LEU A 277 -18.12 33.19 -15.15
CA LEU A 277 -17.83 31.92 -14.47
C LEU A 277 -19.08 31.19 -13.99
N HIS A 278 -20.04 31.94 -13.46
CA HIS A 278 -21.29 31.44 -12.85
C HIS A 278 -22.50 31.67 -13.74
N TRP A 279 -22.32 31.69 -15.07
CA TRP A 279 -23.36 32.09 -16.02
C TRP A 279 -24.65 31.27 -15.90
N PHE A 280 -24.54 29.99 -15.51
CA PHE A 280 -25.64 29.05 -15.33
C PHE A 280 -26.49 29.33 -14.07
N ASN A 281 -26.04 30.17 -13.14
CA ASN A 281 -26.68 30.36 -11.84
C ASN A 281 -27.58 31.63 -11.78
N PRO A 282 -28.91 31.50 -11.83
CA PRO A 282 -29.83 32.65 -11.87
C PRO A 282 -29.85 33.50 -10.59
N VAL A 283 -29.49 32.94 -9.42
CA VAL A 283 -29.48 33.67 -8.14
C VAL A 283 -28.39 34.74 -8.16
N ILE A 284 -27.22 34.41 -8.70
CA ILE A 284 -26.08 35.33 -8.81
C ILE A 284 -26.42 36.49 -9.76
N TRP A 285 -27.10 36.23 -10.87
CA TRP A 285 -27.59 37.27 -11.78
C TRP A 285 -28.54 38.26 -11.10
N PHE A 286 -29.51 37.74 -10.33
CA PHE A 286 -30.45 38.57 -9.57
C PHE A 286 -29.74 39.45 -8.54
N VAL A 287 -28.81 38.87 -7.78
CA VAL A 287 -28.10 39.57 -6.72
C VAL A 287 -27.16 40.62 -7.29
N PHE A 288 -26.48 40.36 -8.41
CA PHE A 288 -25.60 41.33 -9.03
C PHE A 288 -26.36 42.58 -9.52
N ASN A 289 -27.64 42.44 -9.88
CA ASN A 289 -28.50 43.59 -10.14
C ASN A 289 -28.77 44.43 -8.88
N ILE A 290 -28.92 43.78 -7.72
CA ILE A 290 -29.08 44.46 -6.42
C ILE A 290 -27.78 45.14 -6.00
N ILE A 291 -26.61 44.50 -6.20
CA ILE A 291 -25.29 45.11 -5.95
C ILE A 291 -25.15 46.43 -6.72
N ARG A 292 -25.55 46.44 -8.01
CA ARG A 292 -25.53 47.66 -8.84
C ARG A 292 -26.45 48.74 -8.27
N GLN A 293 -27.65 48.38 -7.83
CA GLN A 293 -28.59 49.32 -7.19
C GLN A 293 -28.06 49.92 -5.89
N ASP A 294 -27.39 49.11 -5.06
CA ASP A 294 -26.79 49.59 -3.81
C ASP A 294 -25.56 50.47 -4.07
N SER A 295 -24.83 50.21 -5.16
CA SER A 295 -23.71 51.06 -5.59
C SER A 295 -24.14 52.49 -5.88
N GLU A 296 -25.29 52.66 -6.54
CA GLU A 296 -25.89 53.97 -6.84
C GLU A 296 -26.33 54.69 -5.55
N LYS A 297 -26.98 53.98 -4.62
CA LYS A 297 -27.42 54.56 -3.33
C LYS A 297 -26.22 55.00 -2.48
N ALA A 298 -25.14 54.22 -2.48
CA ALA A 298 -23.89 54.58 -1.81
C ALA A 298 -23.17 55.75 -2.50
N CYS A 299 -23.31 55.89 -3.82
CA CYS A 299 -22.82 57.04 -4.58
C CYS A 299 -23.58 58.32 -4.20
N ASP A 300 -24.91 58.25 -4.16
CA ASP A 300 -25.77 59.35 -3.73
C ASP A 300 -25.43 59.80 -2.29
N GLU A 301 -25.26 58.85 -1.37
CA GLU A 301 -24.82 59.11 0.01
C GLU A 301 -23.45 59.80 0.06
N GLN A 302 -22.50 59.38 -0.77
CA GLN A 302 -21.18 60.01 -0.83
C GLN A 302 -21.29 61.45 -1.32
N VAL A 303 -22.09 61.76 -2.35
CA VAL A 303 -22.31 63.13 -2.83
C VAL A 303 -22.92 64.01 -1.73
N LEU A 304 -23.90 63.48 -1.00
CA LEU A 304 -24.57 64.17 0.11
C LEU A 304 -23.64 64.55 1.27
N SER A 305 -22.53 63.82 1.45
CA SER A 305 -21.49 64.16 2.43
C SER A 305 -20.69 65.42 2.08
N TYR A 306 -20.68 65.84 0.80
CA TYR A 306 -19.92 67.01 0.31
C TYR A 306 -20.80 68.23 0.01
N ILE A 307 -22.13 68.14 0.11
CA ILE A 307 -23.06 69.24 -0.18
C ILE A 307 -23.84 69.63 1.08
N GLU A 308 -24.36 70.86 1.11
CA GLU A 308 -25.09 71.36 2.27
C GLU A 308 -26.55 70.85 2.29
N PRO A 309 -27.21 70.74 3.47
CA PRO A 309 -28.57 70.20 3.56
C PRO A 309 -29.62 70.91 2.70
N ASN A 310 -29.46 72.21 2.47
CA ASN A 310 -30.32 73.00 1.57
C ASN A 310 -30.14 72.62 0.08
N GLU A 311 -29.03 71.98 -0.29
CA GLU A 311 -28.73 71.49 -1.64
C GLU A 311 -29.30 70.09 -1.91
N TYR A 312 -29.73 69.32 -0.89
CA TYR A 312 -30.18 67.92 -1.05
C TYR A 312 -31.38 67.80 -1.99
N LYS A 313 -32.35 68.72 -1.87
CA LYS A 313 -33.54 68.75 -2.75
C LYS A 313 -33.16 69.12 -4.19
N LYS A 314 -32.22 70.06 -4.36
CA LYS A 314 -31.69 70.42 -5.69
C LYS A 314 -30.97 69.23 -6.34
N TYR A 315 -30.19 68.49 -5.55
CA TYR A 315 -29.52 67.28 -6.02
C TYR A 315 -30.52 66.19 -6.43
N GLY A 316 -31.51 65.88 -5.58
CA GLY A 316 -32.56 64.91 -5.90
C GLY A 316 -33.35 65.28 -7.16
N ASN A 317 -33.69 66.55 -7.34
CA ASN A 317 -34.34 67.05 -8.55
C ASN A 317 -33.43 66.96 -9.79
N THR A 318 -32.12 67.17 -9.63
CA THR A 318 -31.15 66.99 -10.73
C THR A 318 -31.13 65.53 -11.17
N MET A 319 -31.12 64.57 -10.24
CA MET A 319 -31.17 63.15 -10.59
C MET A 319 -32.48 62.75 -11.28
N LEU A 320 -33.62 63.31 -10.87
CA LEU A 320 -34.91 63.13 -11.54
C LEU A 320 -34.92 63.74 -12.95
N LYS A 321 -34.41 64.96 -13.11
CA LYS A 321 -34.29 65.64 -14.40
C LYS A 321 -33.39 64.87 -15.36
N MET A 322 -32.27 64.33 -14.87
CA MET A 322 -31.41 63.43 -15.65
C MET A 322 -32.23 62.22 -16.14
N LEU A 323 -33.01 61.58 -15.27
CA LEU A 323 -33.84 60.43 -15.68
C LEU A 323 -34.91 60.78 -16.72
N ASP A 324 -35.55 61.95 -16.61
CA ASP A 324 -36.55 62.40 -17.57
C ASP A 324 -35.94 62.67 -18.95
N ILE A 325 -34.77 63.32 -19.01
CA ILE A 325 -34.02 63.57 -20.26
C ILE A 325 -33.63 62.23 -20.95
N PHE A 326 -33.45 61.14 -20.19
CA PHE A 326 -32.94 59.86 -20.71
C PHE A 326 -33.95 58.71 -20.78
N SER A 327 -35.21 58.98 -20.48
CA SER A 327 -36.30 58.00 -20.51
C SER A 327 -36.72 57.58 -21.95
N GLY A 328 -36.20 58.25 -22.98
CA GLY A 328 -36.44 57.92 -24.40
C GLY A 328 -35.67 56.68 -24.88
N ASN A 329 -36.37 55.55 -24.96
CA ASN A 329 -36.01 54.28 -25.63
C ASN A 329 -34.53 53.85 -25.56
N ASN A 330 -34.25 52.92 -24.64
CA ASN A 330 -33.20 51.91 -24.74
C ASN A 330 -33.67 50.66 -23.95
N SER A 331 -34.38 49.77 -24.65
CA SER A 331 -34.51 48.37 -24.25
C SER A 331 -33.40 47.56 -24.95
N ILE A 332 -33.23 46.29 -24.57
CA ILE A 332 -32.17 45.35 -24.98
C ILE A 332 -30.92 45.55 -24.09
N TYR A 333 -30.57 44.72 -23.09
CA TYR A 333 -30.48 43.25 -23.04
C TYR A 333 -30.79 42.71 -21.61
N GLY A 334 -31.49 41.57 -21.51
CA GLY A 334 -31.54 40.71 -20.31
C GLY A 334 -32.84 40.76 -19.48
N ALA A 335 -33.69 39.74 -19.63
CA ALA A 335 -35.06 39.63 -19.12
C ALA A 335 -35.26 39.60 -17.58
N VAL A 336 -34.23 39.84 -16.77
CA VAL A 336 -34.33 39.87 -15.28
C VAL A 336 -34.09 41.26 -14.69
N GLY A 337 -33.47 42.18 -15.45
CA GLY A 337 -33.16 43.55 -15.00
C GLY A 337 -34.33 44.55 -15.02
N MET A 338 -35.54 44.10 -15.39
CA MET A 338 -36.69 44.98 -15.68
C MET A 338 -37.64 45.22 -14.51
N ILE A 339 -37.47 44.54 -13.38
CA ILE A 339 -38.35 44.75 -12.23
C ILE A 339 -37.86 45.99 -11.47
N ASN A 340 -38.69 47.05 -11.48
CA ASN A 340 -38.66 48.18 -10.53
C ASN A 340 -37.73 49.39 -10.78
N ARG A 341 -37.43 49.80 -12.03
CA ARG A 341 -36.72 51.10 -12.26
C ARG A 341 -37.42 52.30 -11.58
N LYS A 342 -38.74 52.46 -11.73
CA LYS A 342 -39.51 53.54 -11.08
C LYS A 342 -39.44 53.49 -9.55
N LYS A 343 -39.64 52.30 -8.96
CA LYS A 343 -39.59 52.08 -7.51
C LYS A 343 -38.20 52.34 -6.94
N PHE A 344 -37.15 51.96 -7.66
CA PHE A 344 -35.75 52.21 -7.29
C PHE A 344 -35.42 53.71 -7.28
N ILE A 345 -35.88 54.45 -8.29
CA ILE A 345 -35.70 55.91 -8.36
C ILE A 345 -36.41 56.62 -7.19
N ILE A 346 -37.65 56.22 -6.89
CA ILE A 346 -38.40 56.73 -5.73
C ILE A 346 -37.63 56.46 -4.43
N GLU A 347 -37.03 55.28 -4.32
CA GLU A 347 -36.22 54.90 -3.16
C GLU A 347 -34.93 55.73 -3.05
N ARG A 348 -34.24 56.02 -4.17
CA ARG A 348 -33.08 56.93 -4.20
C ARG A 348 -33.45 58.34 -3.75
N VAL A 349 -34.49 58.93 -4.32
CA VAL A 349 -34.95 60.29 -3.95
C VAL A 349 -35.40 60.35 -2.49
N LYS A 350 -36.12 59.32 -2.00
CA LYS A 350 -36.50 59.22 -0.59
C LYS A 350 -35.28 59.15 0.35
N ASN A 351 -34.23 58.43 -0.05
CA ASN A 351 -32.99 58.35 0.72
C ASN A 351 -32.21 59.68 0.71
N ILE A 352 -32.18 60.37 -0.44
CA ILE A 352 -31.55 61.68 -0.59
C ILE A 352 -32.21 62.73 0.31
N VAL A 353 -33.55 62.77 0.32
CA VAL A 353 -34.32 63.75 1.10
C VAL A 353 -34.22 63.50 2.60
N ASN A 354 -34.15 62.23 3.03
CA ASN A 354 -34.09 61.85 4.43
C ASN A 354 -32.66 61.69 4.97
N PHE A 355 -31.64 62.13 4.23
CA PHE A 355 -30.24 61.97 4.60
C PHE A 355 -29.89 62.76 5.88
N LYS A 356 -29.17 62.12 6.81
CA LYS A 356 -28.71 62.71 8.07
C LYS A 356 -27.19 62.57 8.18
N LYS A 357 -26.50 63.65 8.52
CA LYS A 357 -25.02 63.74 8.56
C LYS A 357 -24.36 62.94 9.70
N ASN A 358 -25.11 62.54 10.74
CA ASN A 358 -24.58 61.80 11.90
C ASN A 358 -24.91 60.31 11.86
N TYR A 359 -23.91 59.48 11.52
CA TYR A 359 -24.05 58.03 11.40
C TYR A 359 -22.97 57.22 12.15
N LEU A 360 -22.17 57.84 13.04
CA LEU A 360 -21.05 57.15 13.72
C LEU A 360 -21.48 55.84 14.41
N LEU A 361 -22.61 55.87 15.13
CA LEU A 361 -23.17 54.73 15.86
C LEU A 361 -23.70 53.63 14.90
N TRP A 362 -24.26 54.02 13.76
CA TRP A 362 -24.76 53.10 12.73
C TRP A 362 -23.64 52.52 11.85
N SER A 363 -22.51 53.21 11.72
CA SER A 363 -21.29 52.68 11.11
C SER A 363 -20.65 51.58 11.95
N ILE A 364 -20.60 51.76 13.28
CA ILE A 364 -20.10 50.72 14.19
C ILE A 364 -20.99 49.47 14.09
N LEU A 365 -22.32 49.64 14.06
CA LEU A 365 -23.25 48.53 13.84
C LEU A 365 -23.04 47.84 12.48
N GLY A 366 -22.80 48.61 11.43
CA GLY A 366 -22.51 48.07 10.09
C GLY A 366 -21.23 47.23 10.05
N ILE A 367 -20.17 47.65 10.74
CA ILE A 367 -18.91 46.90 10.85
C ILE A 367 -19.13 45.60 11.65
N ALA A 368 -19.85 45.66 12.77
CA ALA A 368 -20.15 44.46 13.57
C ALA A 368 -20.95 43.42 12.76
N ILE A 369 -21.96 43.85 12.01
CA ILE A 369 -22.74 42.97 11.12
C ILE A 369 -21.85 42.35 10.04
N PHE A 370 -20.95 43.15 9.45
CA PHE A 370 -20.00 42.65 8.45
C PHE A 370 -19.08 41.56 9.03
N SER A 371 -18.50 41.79 10.22
CA SER A 371 -17.62 40.81 10.86
C SER A 371 -18.33 39.50 11.19
N VAL A 372 -19.55 39.56 11.73
CA VAL A 372 -20.36 38.36 12.02
C VAL A 372 -20.68 37.60 10.74
N LEU A 373 -21.13 38.30 9.69
CA LEU A 373 -21.42 37.67 8.40
C LEU A 373 -20.17 37.09 7.74
N ALA A 374 -19.01 37.73 7.89
CA ALA A 374 -17.76 37.24 7.34
C ALA A 374 -17.39 35.89 7.97
N VAL A 375 -17.43 35.77 9.30
CA VAL A 375 -17.18 34.49 10.00
C VAL A 375 -18.22 33.43 9.61
N PHE A 376 -19.49 33.81 9.53
CA PHE A 376 -20.60 32.90 9.27
C PHE A 376 -20.67 32.39 7.81
N LEU A 377 -20.23 33.20 6.83
CA LEU A 377 -20.36 32.90 5.38
C LEU A 377 -19.04 32.62 4.64
N LEU A 378 -17.89 33.03 5.19
CA LEU A 378 -16.54 32.78 4.63
C LEU A 378 -15.80 31.63 5.33
N THR A 379 -16.48 30.83 6.14
CA THR A 379 -15.95 29.57 6.66
C THR A 379 -16.66 28.39 6.01
N ASN A 380 -15.96 27.30 5.75
CA ASN A 380 -16.57 26.05 5.29
C ASN A 380 -17.17 25.27 6.46
N ALA A 381 -18.08 24.34 6.13
CA ALA A 381 -18.60 23.40 7.10
C ALA A 381 -17.45 22.61 7.72
N LYS A 382 -17.51 22.39 9.03
CA LYS A 382 -16.57 21.48 9.71
C LYS A 382 -16.96 20.07 9.32
N GLN A 383 -16.03 19.29 8.77
CA GLN A 383 -16.32 17.88 8.52
C GLN A 383 -16.65 17.20 9.86
N PRO A 384 -17.78 16.46 9.96
CA PRO A 384 -18.02 15.65 11.14
C PRO A 384 -16.86 14.64 11.28
N PRO A 385 -16.47 14.28 12.52
CA PRO A 385 -15.55 13.16 12.70
C PRO A 385 -16.14 11.96 11.97
N GLN A 386 -15.36 11.34 11.08
CA GLN A 386 -15.75 10.07 10.50
C GLN A 386 -15.87 9.08 11.66
N GLU A 387 -17.01 8.40 11.72
CA GLU A 387 -17.16 7.26 12.61
C GLU A 387 -16.41 6.12 11.93
N VAL A 388 -15.29 5.73 12.52
CA VAL A 388 -14.47 4.65 11.99
C VAL A 388 -14.80 3.40 12.77
N ILE A 389 -15.17 2.35 12.05
CA ILE A 389 -15.45 1.03 12.61
C ILE A 389 -14.30 0.12 12.23
N LYS A 390 -13.63 -0.46 13.22
CA LYS A 390 -12.66 -1.53 13.00
C LYS A 390 -13.36 -2.87 13.12
N ILE A 391 -13.08 -3.76 12.17
CA ILE A 391 -13.53 -5.15 12.25
C ILE A 391 -12.46 -5.94 12.99
N LYS A 392 -12.84 -6.52 14.12
CA LYS A 392 -12.00 -7.46 14.87
C LYS A 392 -12.52 -8.87 14.65
N TYR A 393 -11.62 -9.82 14.44
CA TYR A 393 -11.94 -11.24 14.39
C TYR A 393 -11.57 -11.90 15.71
N GLU A 394 -12.49 -12.70 16.24
CA GLU A 394 -12.31 -13.47 17.48
C GLU A 394 -12.68 -14.92 17.18
N ALA A 395 -11.78 -15.84 17.52
CA ALA A 395 -12.00 -17.28 17.38
C ALA A 395 -12.50 -17.85 18.71
N GLU A 396 -13.53 -18.68 18.65
CA GLU A 396 -14.06 -19.44 19.77
C GLU A 396 -13.98 -20.93 19.45
N GLU A 397 -13.35 -21.73 20.31
CA GLU A 397 -13.27 -23.18 20.14
C GLU A 397 -14.65 -23.82 20.32
N ILE A 398 -15.03 -24.69 19.37
CA ILE A 398 -16.31 -25.39 19.37
C ILE A 398 -16.11 -26.77 19.99
N GLY A 399 -16.80 -27.02 21.10
CA GLY A 399 -16.73 -28.30 21.79
C GLY A 399 -15.33 -28.61 22.33
N PRO A 400 -14.79 -27.83 23.27
CA PRO A 400 -13.46 -28.04 23.85
C PRO A 400 -13.31 -29.39 24.59
N ASP A 401 -14.44 -30.02 24.94
CA ASP A 401 -14.48 -31.36 25.54
C ASP A 401 -14.60 -32.49 24.49
N ILE A 402 -14.75 -32.16 23.20
CA ILE A 402 -14.80 -33.15 22.12
C ILE A 402 -13.37 -33.52 21.72
N GLU A 403 -13.03 -34.80 21.85
CA GLU A 403 -11.79 -35.32 21.26
C GLU A 403 -12.03 -35.63 19.78
N LEU A 404 -11.41 -34.83 18.92
CA LEU A 404 -11.29 -35.08 17.48
C LEU A 404 -9.85 -35.49 17.18
N GLU A 405 -9.65 -36.73 16.75
CA GLU A 405 -8.32 -37.27 16.46
C GLU A 405 -7.80 -36.70 15.14
N SER A 406 -8.27 -37.22 14.01
CA SER A 406 -7.86 -36.78 12.68
C SER A 406 -9.06 -36.45 11.80
N VAL A 407 -9.27 -35.14 11.63
CA VAL A 407 -10.35 -34.59 10.82
C VAL A 407 -9.76 -33.72 9.71
N SER A 408 -10.27 -33.87 8.49
CA SER A 408 -9.67 -33.26 7.29
C SER A 408 -10.54 -32.23 6.55
N LYS A 409 -11.87 -32.43 6.49
CA LYS A 409 -12.79 -31.57 5.74
C LYS A 409 -14.04 -31.26 6.56
N ILE A 410 -14.54 -30.04 6.43
CA ILE A 410 -15.81 -29.64 7.06
C ILE A 410 -16.81 -29.16 6.01
N LYS A 411 -18.09 -29.43 6.23
CA LYS A 411 -19.19 -28.99 5.37
C LYS A 411 -20.32 -28.45 6.24
N LEU A 412 -20.86 -27.30 5.86
CA LEU A 412 -21.92 -26.64 6.62
C LEU A 412 -23.30 -27.12 6.12
N LEU A 413 -24.07 -27.72 7.01
CA LEU A 413 -25.44 -28.18 6.75
C LEU A 413 -26.44 -27.01 6.74
N SER A 414 -27.63 -27.23 6.17
CA SER A 414 -28.67 -26.19 6.08
C SER A 414 -29.19 -25.68 7.43
N ASN A 415 -29.02 -26.47 8.49
CA ASN A 415 -29.34 -26.11 9.87
C ASN A 415 -28.16 -25.48 10.63
N GLU A 416 -27.09 -25.12 9.91
CA GLU A 416 -25.87 -24.48 10.43
C GLU A 416 -25.00 -25.39 11.32
N GLN A 417 -25.23 -26.72 11.30
CA GLN A 417 -24.33 -27.69 11.92
C GLN A 417 -23.17 -28.07 10.98
N LEU A 418 -22.05 -28.50 11.55
CA LEU A 418 -20.88 -28.95 10.80
C LEU A 418 -20.92 -30.46 10.60
N LEU A 419 -20.86 -30.89 9.34
CA LEU A 419 -20.59 -32.27 8.96
C LEU A 419 -19.09 -32.45 8.70
N THR A 420 -18.51 -33.49 9.29
CA THR A 420 -17.13 -33.88 9.06
C THR A 420 -16.96 -35.40 9.04
N TYR A 421 -15.76 -35.86 8.71
CA TYR A 421 -15.42 -37.28 8.69
C TYR A 421 -14.17 -37.52 9.56
N ASP A 422 -14.32 -38.41 10.54
CA ASP A 422 -13.24 -38.86 11.40
C ASP A 422 -12.49 -39.99 10.70
N MET A 423 -11.24 -39.73 10.35
CA MET A 423 -10.40 -40.65 9.58
C MET A 423 -9.99 -41.88 10.39
N GLU A 424 -9.82 -41.73 11.71
CA GLU A 424 -9.39 -42.80 12.62
C GLU A 424 -10.56 -43.75 12.90
N ASN A 425 -11.71 -43.19 13.29
CA ASN A 425 -12.90 -43.99 13.61
C ASN A 425 -13.73 -44.36 12.37
N ARG A 426 -13.38 -43.83 11.20
CA ARG A 426 -13.99 -44.10 9.89
C ARG A 426 -15.50 -43.86 9.85
N GLN A 427 -15.95 -42.74 10.40
CA GLN A 427 -17.37 -42.39 10.47
C GLN A 427 -17.60 -40.90 10.23
N PHE A 428 -18.80 -40.57 9.77
CA PHE A 428 -19.23 -39.17 9.67
C PHE A 428 -19.67 -38.68 11.04
N ILE A 429 -19.43 -37.41 11.31
CA ILE A 429 -19.79 -36.76 12.57
C ILE A 429 -20.48 -35.45 12.26
N ILE A 430 -21.63 -35.21 12.89
CA ILE A 430 -22.25 -33.88 12.97
C ILE A 430 -21.87 -33.25 14.30
N ILE A 431 -21.46 -31.99 14.24
CA ILE A 431 -21.11 -31.17 15.40
C ILE A 431 -21.96 -29.90 15.32
N ASP A 432 -22.72 -29.62 16.36
CA ASP A 432 -23.46 -28.36 16.46
C ASP A 432 -22.62 -27.23 17.08
N ASP A 433 -23.16 -26.02 17.08
CA ASP A 433 -22.50 -24.82 17.62
C ASP A 433 -22.18 -24.90 19.12
N GLU A 434 -22.84 -25.79 19.88
CA GLU A 434 -22.57 -26.03 21.30
C GLU A 434 -21.48 -27.10 21.50
N GLY A 435 -21.01 -27.75 20.43
CA GLY A 435 -20.08 -28.86 20.49
C GLY A 435 -20.73 -30.19 20.83
N ASN A 436 -22.03 -30.38 20.57
CA ASN A 436 -22.65 -31.69 20.69
C ASN A 436 -22.30 -32.55 19.47
N ARG A 437 -21.79 -33.75 19.73
CA ARG A 437 -21.35 -34.72 18.73
C ARG A 437 -22.45 -35.74 18.42
N ILE A 438 -22.74 -35.95 17.14
CA ILE A 438 -23.63 -37.00 16.63
C ILE A 438 -22.87 -37.85 15.60
N ASP A 439 -22.67 -39.13 15.92
CA ASP A 439 -22.01 -40.08 15.03
C ASP A 439 -22.98 -40.66 14.00
N ILE A 440 -22.56 -40.66 12.72
CA ILE A 440 -23.33 -41.17 11.59
C ILE A 440 -22.60 -42.38 10.99
N ASN A 441 -23.30 -43.51 11.03
CA ASN A 441 -22.84 -44.75 10.40
C ASN A 441 -23.52 -44.93 9.04
N CYS A 442 -22.81 -44.62 7.96
CA CYS A 442 -23.35 -44.71 6.61
C CYS A 442 -23.40 -46.16 6.10
N GLU A 443 -24.60 -46.62 5.72
CA GLU A 443 -24.84 -47.97 5.25
C GLU A 443 -24.13 -48.28 3.93
N GLY A 444 -23.41 -49.41 3.86
CA GLY A 444 -22.84 -49.92 2.62
C GLY A 444 -21.55 -49.23 2.14
N LEU A 445 -20.97 -48.32 2.94
CA LEU A 445 -19.58 -47.91 2.74
C LEU A 445 -18.62 -49.07 3.11
N PRO A 446 -17.51 -49.26 2.39
CA PRO A 446 -16.55 -50.31 2.73
C PRO A 446 -15.90 -50.04 4.10
N GLN A 447 -15.90 -51.03 5.00
CA GLN A 447 -15.36 -50.87 6.37
C GLN A 447 -13.85 -50.54 6.41
N ASP A 448 -13.11 -50.91 5.37
CA ASP A 448 -11.66 -50.68 5.25
C ASP A 448 -11.29 -49.45 4.41
N PHE A 449 -12.26 -48.64 3.99
CA PHE A 449 -12.02 -47.51 3.11
C PHE A 449 -12.01 -46.18 3.88
N PRO A 450 -10.87 -45.46 3.96
CA PRO A 450 -10.87 -44.09 4.46
C PRO A 450 -11.58 -43.19 3.44
N VAL A 451 -12.61 -42.45 3.88
CA VAL A 451 -13.28 -41.48 3.01
C VAL A 451 -12.34 -40.30 2.74
N GLN A 452 -11.87 -40.19 1.51
CA GLN A 452 -10.96 -39.12 1.10
C GLN A 452 -11.69 -37.92 0.45
N LEU A 453 -12.91 -38.13 -0.04
CA LEU A 453 -13.67 -37.12 -0.76
C LEU A 453 -15.17 -37.25 -0.50
N PHE A 454 -15.75 -36.21 0.10
CA PHE A 454 -17.20 -36.09 0.28
C PHE A 454 -17.66 -34.65 0.11
N THR A 455 -18.96 -34.48 -0.15
CA THR A 455 -19.64 -33.18 -0.23
C THR A 455 -21.12 -33.33 0.12
N ILE A 456 -21.86 -32.23 0.14
CA ILE A 456 -23.30 -32.20 0.39
C ILE A 456 -24.04 -31.45 -0.71
N ASP A 457 -25.31 -31.76 -0.92
CA ASP A 457 -26.21 -31.01 -1.80
C ASP A 457 -27.09 -30.02 -1.01
N SER A 458 -28.02 -29.33 -1.69
CA SER A 458 -28.95 -28.39 -1.06
C SER A 458 -29.99 -29.05 -0.13
N ASN A 459 -30.07 -30.39 -0.10
CA ASN A 459 -30.95 -31.16 0.78
C ASN A 459 -30.19 -31.83 1.93
N ASP A 460 -28.92 -31.47 2.13
CA ASP A 460 -28.00 -32.05 3.11
C ASP A 460 -27.74 -33.56 2.93
N TYR A 461 -27.91 -34.10 1.72
CA TYR A 461 -27.51 -35.48 1.44
C TYR A 461 -25.99 -35.59 1.33
N ILE A 462 -25.41 -36.63 1.93
CA ILE A 462 -23.97 -36.86 1.96
C ILE A 462 -23.56 -37.62 0.71
N TYR A 463 -22.75 -37.01 -0.14
CA TYR A 463 -22.17 -37.64 -1.33
C TYR A 463 -20.73 -38.06 -1.00
N THR A 464 -20.46 -39.36 -1.06
CA THR A 464 -19.15 -39.94 -0.76
C THR A 464 -18.55 -40.61 -1.99
N PHE A 465 -17.37 -40.18 -2.43
CA PHE A 465 -16.66 -40.79 -3.54
C PHE A 465 -15.76 -41.95 -3.06
N VAL A 466 -15.84 -43.08 -3.74
CA VAL A 466 -15.07 -44.29 -3.44
C VAL A 466 -14.31 -44.74 -4.69
N SER A 467 -12.98 -44.76 -4.60
CA SER A 467 -12.03 -44.99 -5.69
C SER A 467 -11.57 -46.45 -5.81
N ASN A 468 -12.50 -47.41 -5.82
CA ASN A 468 -12.14 -48.82 -6.09
C ASN A 468 -11.92 -49.05 -7.60
N THR A 469 -11.70 -50.29 -8.04
CA THR A 469 -11.58 -50.66 -9.48
C THR A 469 -12.73 -50.15 -10.34
N GLU A 470 -13.89 -49.88 -9.74
CA GLU A 470 -15.01 -49.15 -10.33
C GLU A 470 -15.30 -47.92 -9.46
N PRO A 471 -15.09 -46.69 -9.95
CA PRO A 471 -15.35 -45.48 -9.18
C PRO A 471 -16.85 -45.29 -8.98
N LYS A 472 -17.26 -45.06 -7.73
CA LYS A 472 -18.66 -44.91 -7.35
C LYS A 472 -18.85 -43.72 -6.41
N ILE A 473 -20.07 -43.18 -6.43
CA ILE A 473 -20.55 -42.24 -5.42
C ILE A 473 -21.70 -42.88 -4.67
N TYR A 474 -21.60 -42.88 -3.34
CA TYR A 474 -22.68 -43.24 -2.45
C TYR A 474 -23.38 -41.98 -1.96
N VAL A 475 -24.72 -42.00 -1.93
CA VAL A 475 -25.53 -40.89 -1.44
C VAL A 475 -26.30 -41.36 -0.21
N HIS A 476 -26.10 -40.70 0.92
CA HIS A 476 -26.69 -41.05 2.22
C HIS A 476 -27.52 -39.91 2.81
N THR A 477 -28.50 -40.23 3.66
CA THR A 477 -29.15 -39.26 4.54
C THR A 477 -28.24 -38.92 5.73
N LEU A 478 -28.60 -37.90 6.52
CA LEU A 478 -27.90 -37.56 7.76
C LEU A 478 -28.05 -38.64 8.86
N GLU A 479 -29.02 -39.55 8.72
CA GLU A 479 -29.14 -40.74 9.59
C GLU A 479 -28.26 -41.91 9.14
N GLY A 480 -27.56 -41.78 8.00
CA GLY A 480 -26.70 -42.81 7.42
C GLY A 480 -27.42 -43.81 6.50
N GLU A 481 -28.70 -43.60 6.20
CA GLU A 481 -29.45 -44.47 5.27
C GLU A 481 -28.97 -44.26 3.82
N LYS A 482 -28.64 -45.35 3.11
CA LYS A 482 -28.21 -45.25 1.71
C LYS A 482 -29.40 -44.97 0.78
N ILE A 483 -29.39 -43.81 0.13
CA ILE A 483 -30.42 -43.39 -0.84
C ILE A 483 -30.09 -43.91 -2.25
N ARG A 484 -28.84 -43.70 -2.70
CA ARG A 484 -28.40 -44.06 -4.05
C ARG A 484 -26.96 -44.56 -4.09
N GLU A 485 -26.66 -45.32 -5.13
CA GLU A 485 -25.31 -45.74 -5.52
C GLU A 485 -25.15 -45.40 -7.01
N ILE A 486 -24.20 -44.52 -7.32
CA ILE A 486 -24.00 -43.94 -8.64
C ILE A 486 -22.68 -44.47 -9.18
N ASN A 487 -22.71 -45.16 -10.31
CA ASN A 487 -21.50 -45.60 -11.00
C ASN A 487 -20.97 -44.47 -11.87
N LEU A 488 -19.67 -44.16 -11.76
CA LEU A 488 -19.04 -43.14 -12.58
C LEU A 488 -18.23 -43.78 -13.72
N GLU A 489 -18.38 -43.24 -14.93
CA GLU A 489 -17.49 -43.54 -16.04
C GLU A 489 -16.48 -42.40 -16.17
N LEU A 490 -15.35 -42.50 -15.44
CA LEU A 490 -14.27 -41.53 -15.55
C LEU A 490 -13.60 -41.66 -16.93
N LYS A 491 -13.46 -40.54 -17.64
CA LYS A 491 -12.75 -40.49 -18.92
C LYS A 491 -11.31 -40.04 -18.73
N ASP A 492 -10.37 -40.66 -19.44
CA ASP A 492 -8.96 -40.25 -19.53
C ASP A 492 -8.23 -40.16 -18.17
N VAL A 493 -8.67 -40.95 -17.18
CA VAL A 493 -8.09 -40.99 -15.82
C VAL A 493 -7.84 -42.43 -15.42
N ASN A 494 -6.59 -42.75 -15.08
CA ASN A 494 -6.22 -44.05 -14.52
C ASN A 494 -6.08 -43.94 -13.00
N ILE A 495 -7.14 -44.28 -12.27
CA ILE A 495 -7.17 -44.24 -10.79
C ILE A 495 -6.04 -45.07 -10.16
N SER A 496 -5.59 -46.14 -10.82
CA SER A 496 -4.55 -47.02 -10.30
C SER A 496 -3.13 -46.42 -10.33
N GLU A 497 -2.92 -45.36 -11.11
CA GLU A 497 -1.64 -44.66 -11.23
C GLU A 497 -1.64 -43.29 -10.50
N GLU A 498 -2.81 -42.73 -10.19
CA GLU A 498 -2.94 -41.45 -9.47
C GLU A 498 -3.03 -41.66 -7.95
N ASN A 499 -1.88 -41.63 -7.27
CA ASN A 499 -1.76 -41.76 -5.82
C ASN A 499 -2.38 -40.58 -4.99
N ALA A 500 -3.07 -39.61 -5.61
CA ALA A 500 -3.39 -38.32 -4.99
C ALA A 500 -4.87 -37.91 -4.98
N ILE A 501 -5.78 -38.84 -4.70
CA ILE A 501 -7.23 -38.55 -4.56
C ILE A 501 -7.51 -37.53 -3.44
N PHE A 502 -6.64 -37.41 -2.45
CA PHE A 502 -6.74 -36.37 -1.41
C PHE A 502 -6.70 -34.93 -1.95
N ARG A 503 -6.21 -34.72 -3.19
CA ARG A 503 -6.21 -33.40 -3.86
C ARG A 503 -7.47 -33.15 -4.69
N TRP A 504 -8.32 -34.16 -4.87
CA TRP A 504 -9.55 -34.04 -5.64
C TRP A 504 -10.60 -33.23 -4.87
N ASP A 505 -11.52 -32.63 -5.61
CA ASP A 505 -12.67 -31.92 -5.03
C ASP A 505 -13.97 -32.33 -5.72
N MET A 506 -15.08 -32.23 -5.00
CA MET A 506 -16.41 -32.61 -5.47
C MET A 506 -17.45 -31.60 -5.02
N LYS A 507 -18.32 -31.21 -5.95
CA LYS A 507 -19.45 -30.30 -5.72
C LYS A 507 -20.69 -30.86 -6.40
N VAL A 508 -21.86 -30.60 -5.83
CA VAL A 508 -23.15 -31.02 -6.37
C VAL A 508 -24.03 -29.79 -6.48
N ASP A 509 -24.65 -29.58 -7.65
CA ASP A 509 -25.56 -28.45 -7.86
C ASP A 509 -26.98 -28.72 -7.37
N SER A 510 -27.84 -27.70 -7.37
CA SER A 510 -29.23 -27.81 -6.92
C SER A 510 -30.08 -28.82 -7.69
N LYS A 511 -29.62 -29.29 -8.86
CA LYS A 511 -30.29 -30.30 -9.69
C LYS A 511 -29.70 -31.71 -9.49
N GLY A 512 -28.67 -31.84 -8.66
CA GLY A 512 -27.96 -33.09 -8.40
C GLY A 512 -26.89 -33.44 -9.43
N ASN A 513 -26.51 -32.52 -10.34
CA ASN A 513 -25.36 -32.78 -11.22
C ASN A 513 -24.08 -32.74 -10.39
N ILE A 514 -23.14 -33.62 -10.71
CA ILE A 514 -21.93 -33.84 -9.93
C ILE A 514 -20.75 -33.26 -10.71
N TYR A 515 -19.99 -32.41 -10.05
CA TYR A 515 -18.76 -31.82 -10.54
C TYR A 515 -17.61 -32.49 -9.78
N LEU A 516 -16.73 -33.17 -10.52
CA LEU A 516 -15.58 -33.87 -9.96
C LEU A 516 -14.31 -33.26 -10.53
N LEU A 517 -13.56 -32.58 -9.67
CA LEU A 517 -12.27 -32.00 -10.01
C LEU A 517 -11.17 -33.05 -9.84
N ILE A 518 -10.41 -33.23 -10.91
CA ILE A 518 -9.29 -34.15 -11.01
C ILE A 518 -8.04 -33.31 -11.30
N PRO A 519 -7.22 -33.00 -10.29
CA PRO A 519 -5.97 -32.27 -10.48
C PRO A 519 -4.94 -33.18 -11.14
N GLN A 520 -4.39 -32.75 -12.29
CA GLN A 520 -3.27 -33.42 -12.94
C GLN A 520 -2.11 -32.44 -13.08
N ALA A 521 -0.88 -32.95 -13.03
CA ALA A 521 0.33 -32.12 -12.98
C ALA A 521 0.49 -31.13 -14.15
N GLN A 522 -0.09 -31.43 -15.32
CA GLN A 522 0.00 -30.58 -16.51
C GLN A 522 -1.34 -29.95 -16.94
N GLN A 523 -2.48 -30.57 -16.63
CA GLN A 523 -3.80 -30.10 -17.04
C GLN A 523 -4.89 -30.62 -16.11
N ALA A 524 -5.31 -29.82 -15.12
CA ALA A 524 -6.46 -30.18 -14.30
C ALA A 524 -7.74 -30.25 -15.14
N SER A 525 -8.65 -31.13 -14.75
CA SER A 525 -9.95 -31.24 -15.41
C SER A 525 -11.08 -31.37 -14.41
N THR A 526 -12.20 -30.73 -14.70
CA THR A 526 -13.46 -30.92 -13.97
C THR A 526 -14.42 -31.71 -14.85
N GLN A 527 -14.69 -32.96 -14.46
CA GLN A 527 -15.67 -33.80 -15.16
C GLN A 527 -17.05 -33.57 -14.55
N VAL A 528 -18.04 -33.35 -15.40
CA VAL A 528 -19.43 -33.08 -15.01
C VAL A 528 -20.29 -34.29 -15.34
N PHE A 529 -21.05 -34.76 -14.37
CA PHE A 529 -21.96 -35.90 -14.48
C PHE A 529 -23.39 -35.48 -14.16
N ASP A 530 -24.36 -36.12 -14.79
CA ASP A 530 -25.77 -35.98 -14.39
C ASP A 530 -26.05 -36.73 -13.08
N PRO A 531 -27.24 -36.59 -12.45
CA PRO A 531 -27.56 -37.27 -11.20
C PRO A 531 -27.56 -38.79 -11.28
N GLU A 532 -27.51 -39.37 -12.48
CA GLU A 532 -27.45 -40.82 -12.72
C GLU A 532 -26.01 -41.31 -12.97
N GLY A 533 -25.00 -40.42 -12.87
CA GLY A 533 -23.59 -40.75 -13.03
C GLY A 533 -23.11 -40.76 -14.48
N LYS A 534 -23.94 -40.30 -15.43
CA LYS A 534 -23.56 -40.25 -16.83
C LYS A 534 -22.73 -39.00 -17.11
N HIS A 535 -21.57 -39.19 -17.74
CA HIS A 535 -20.70 -38.10 -18.16
C HIS A 535 -21.44 -37.15 -19.11
N ILE A 536 -21.47 -35.86 -18.75
CA ILE A 536 -22.02 -34.76 -19.56
C ILE A 536 -20.90 -34.13 -20.37
N LYS A 537 -19.81 -33.70 -19.71
CA LYS A 537 -18.70 -32.94 -20.31
C LYS A 537 -17.48 -32.88 -19.40
N THR A 538 -16.36 -32.42 -19.96
CA THR A 538 -15.11 -32.17 -19.23
C THR A 538 -14.67 -30.73 -19.47
N LEU A 539 -14.47 -29.98 -18.39
CA LEU A 539 -13.87 -28.65 -18.40
C LEU A 539 -12.38 -28.80 -18.16
N LYS A 540 -11.53 -28.38 -19.12
CA LYS A 540 -10.08 -28.45 -18.99
C LYS A 540 -9.54 -27.10 -18.56
N SER A 541 -8.56 -27.10 -17.67
CA SER A 541 -7.84 -25.90 -17.23
C SER A 541 -6.35 -26.19 -17.15
N ASP A 542 -5.54 -25.19 -17.46
CA ASP A 542 -4.10 -25.28 -17.27
C ASP A 542 -3.75 -24.96 -15.80
N GLY A 543 -2.99 -25.81 -15.12
CA GLY A 543 -2.57 -25.58 -13.73
C GLY A 543 -3.51 -26.17 -12.67
N TYR A 544 -3.23 -25.87 -11.40
CA TYR A 544 -4.02 -26.34 -10.25
C TYR A 544 -5.35 -25.58 -10.20
N VAL A 545 -6.45 -26.26 -9.88
CA VAL A 545 -7.79 -25.64 -9.88
C VAL A 545 -8.46 -25.88 -8.53
N LEU A 546 -9.15 -24.88 -7.99
CA LEU A 546 -10.17 -25.04 -6.96
C LEU A 546 -11.54 -24.75 -7.56
N MET A 547 -12.61 -25.32 -6.98
CA MET A 547 -13.96 -25.09 -7.47
C MET A 547 -14.99 -24.79 -6.39
N VAL A 548 -15.87 -23.83 -6.68
CA VAL A 548 -16.94 -23.40 -5.78
C VAL A 548 -18.20 -23.14 -6.60
N LEU A 549 -19.37 -23.49 -6.05
CA LEU A 549 -20.67 -23.17 -6.65
C LEU A 549 -21.31 -21.98 -5.91
N ASP A 550 -21.94 -21.07 -6.65
CA ASP A 550 -22.84 -20.06 -6.06
C ASP A 550 -24.28 -20.54 -5.97
N GLU A 551 -25.17 -19.69 -5.44
CA GLU A 551 -26.60 -19.98 -5.27
C GLU A 551 -27.36 -20.21 -6.59
N GLU A 552 -26.79 -19.77 -7.72
CA GLU A 552 -27.37 -19.92 -9.05
C GLU A 552 -26.78 -21.11 -9.82
N ASP A 553 -26.01 -21.97 -9.13
CA ASP A 553 -25.25 -23.09 -9.70
C ASP A 553 -24.21 -22.66 -10.76
N ASN A 554 -23.72 -21.41 -10.70
CA ASN A 554 -22.56 -21.03 -11.50
C ASN A 554 -21.29 -21.58 -10.84
N LEU A 555 -20.37 -22.06 -11.67
CA LEU A 555 -19.10 -22.62 -11.24
C LEU A 555 -18.04 -21.53 -11.23
N TYR A 556 -17.46 -21.32 -10.07
CA TYR A 556 -16.21 -20.60 -9.92
C TYR A 556 -15.06 -21.59 -10.01
N THR A 557 -14.13 -21.34 -10.93
CA THR A 557 -12.86 -22.06 -11.01
C THR A 557 -11.73 -21.10 -10.69
N ILE A 558 -10.90 -21.47 -9.72
CA ILE A 558 -9.74 -20.68 -9.31
C ILE A 558 -8.51 -21.43 -9.77
N THR A 559 -7.84 -20.91 -10.77
CA THR A 559 -6.75 -21.59 -11.46
C THR A 559 -5.41 -20.96 -11.09
N TYR A 560 -4.47 -21.77 -10.63
CA TYR A 560 -3.10 -21.37 -10.36
C TYR A 560 -2.16 -21.94 -11.44
N LYS A 561 -1.52 -21.04 -12.19
CA LYS A 561 -0.45 -21.35 -13.15
C LYS A 561 0.80 -20.52 -12.82
N ASP A 562 0.98 -19.39 -13.51
CA ASP A 562 1.99 -18.35 -13.19
C ASP A 562 1.39 -17.19 -12.36
N LYS A 563 0.05 -17.12 -12.38
CA LYS A 563 -0.83 -16.13 -11.77
C LYS A 563 -2.08 -16.84 -11.29
N VAL A 564 -2.87 -16.19 -10.43
CA VAL A 564 -4.16 -16.73 -9.99
C VAL A 564 -5.28 -16.16 -10.84
N TYR A 565 -6.04 -17.04 -11.49
CA TYR A 565 -7.23 -16.67 -12.25
C TYR A 565 -8.48 -17.09 -11.50
N ILE A 566 -9.41 -16.17 -11.28
CA ILE A 566 -10.74 -16.48 -10.74
C ILE A 566 -11.74 -16.32 -11.88
N THR A 567 -12.31 -17.44 -12.33
CA THR A 567 -13.25 -17.47 -13.44
C THR A 567 -14.64 -17.83 -12.95
N LYS A 568 -15.64 -17.03 -13.28
CA LYS A 568 -17.05 -17.38 -13.09
C LYS A 568 -17.64 -17.85 -14.42
N GLN A 569 -18.17 -19.06 -14.46
CA GLN A 569 -18.73 -19.65 -15.67
C GLN A 569 -20.02 -20.43 -15.42
N ASN A 570 -20.89 -20.49 -16.43
CA ASN A 570 -22.00 -21.42 -16.42
C ASN A 570 -21.51 -22.79 -16.92
N PRO A 571 -21.41 -23.80 -16.06
CA PRO A 571 -20.71 -25.02 -16.42
C PRO A 571 -21.45 -25.84 -17.48
N LEU A 572 -22.77 -25.70 -17.62
CA LEU A 572 -23.58 -26.45 -18.58
C LEU A 572 -23.71 -25.76 -19.96
N LYS A 573 -23.50 -24.44 -20.03
CA LYS A 573 -23.66 -23.65 -21.26
C LYS A 573 -22.35 -23.26 -21.96
N ASP A 574 -21.19 -23.57 -21.37
CA ASP A 574 -19.87 -23.13 -21.87
C ASP A 574 -19.75 -21.61 -22.00
N GLU A 575 -20.41 -20.88 -21.09
CA GLU A 575 -20.43 -19.42 -21.06
C GLU A 575 -19.59 -18.92 -19.89
N ILE A 576 -18.43 -18.32 -20.18
CA ILE A 576 -17.64 -17.57 -19.19
C ILE A 576 -18.33 -16.22 -18.97
N LEU A 577 -18.74 -15.96 -17.73
CA LEU A 577 -19.40 -14.71 -17.35
C LEU A 577 -18.38 -13.57 -17.17
N TRP A 578 -17.27 -13.88 -16.50
CA TRP A 578 -16.09 -13.01 -16.37
C TRP A 578 -14.90 -13.81 -15.81
N GLU A 579 -13.71 -13.23 -15.96
CA GLU A 579 -12.44 -13.75 -15.44
C GLU A 579 -11.68 -12.59 -14.78
N TYR A 580 -11.06 -12.85 -13.64
CA TYR A 580 -10.18 -11.96 -12.90
C TYR A 580 -8.78 -12.56 -12.84
N GLU A 581 -7.76 -11.75 -13.06
CA GLU A 581 -6.35 -12.14 -13.05
C GLU A 581 -5.64 -11.45 -11.88
N ASP A 582 -4.98 -12.23 -11.03
CA ASP A 582 -4.14 -11.75 -9.93
C ASP A 582 -2.68 -12.06 -10.20
N ASP A 583 -1.90 -10.99 -10.36
CA ASP A 583 -0.52 -11.09 -10.81
C ASP A 583 0.47 -11.50 -9.71
N LYS A 584 0.11 -11.42 -8.41
CA LYS A 584 1.10 -11.53 -7.31
C LYS A 584 0.59 -11.37 -5.86
N ASN A 585 -0.71 -11.27 -5.60
CA ASN A 585 -1.23 -10.99 -4.25
C ASN A 585 -1.64 -12.26 -3.49
N LEU A 586 -2.04 -13.32 -4.21
CA LEU A 586 -2.38 -14.61 -3.61
C LEU A 586 -1.19 -15.57 -3.70
N SER A 587 -0.87 -16.20 -2.56
CA SER A 587 -0.03 -17.39 -2.55
C SER A 587 -0.81 -18.63 -3.04
N TYR A 588 -0.18 -19.80 -3.07
CA TYR A 588 -0.87 -21.06 -3.37
C TYR A 588 -2.12 -21.21 -2.51
N LEU A 589 -3.26 -21.51 -3.13
CA LEU A 589 -4.53 -21.63 -2.43
C LEU A 589 -4.80 -23.08 -2.02
N ARG A 590 -5.22 -23.27 -0.78
CA ARG A 590 -5.56 -24.59 -0.26
C ARG A 590 -7.01 -24.97 -0.54
N THR A 591 -7.93 -24.06 -0.26
CA THR A 591 -9.39 -24.27 -0.39
C THR A 591 -10.11 -22.94 -0.55
N ALA A 592 -11.35 -22.98 -0.99
CA ALA A 592 -12.20 -21.81 -1.22
C ALA A 592 -13.65 -22.11 -0.85
N ALA A 593 -14.37 -21.09 -0.38
CA ALA A 593 -15.78 -21.17 -0.03
C ALA A 593 -16.54 -19.93 -0.50
N TYR A 594 -17.81 -20.12 -0.84
CA TYR A 594 -18.70 -19.04 -1.25
C TYR A 594 -19.58 -18.61 -0.09
N SER A 595 -19.70 -17.30 0.10
CA SER A 595 -20.55 -16.69 1.11
C SER A 595 -21.87 -16.24 0.47
N LYS A 596 -22.98 -16.74 1.01
CA LYS A 596 -24.34 -16.34 0.61
C LYS A 596 -24.70 -14.93 1.09
N GLN A 597 -24.12 -14.49 2.22
CA GLN A 597 -24.44 -13.23 2.88
C GLN A 597 -24.06 -12.02 2.03
N ASP A 598 -22.85 -12.06 1.45
CA ASP A 598 -22.24 -10.95 0.72
C ASP A 598 -21.78 -11.34 -0.69
N GLN A 599 -22.20 -12.52 -1.15
CA GLN A 599 -21.96 -13.05 -2.50
C GLN A 599 -20.48 -13.08 -2.91
N SER A 600 -19.59 -13.18 -1.92
CA SER A 600 -18.14 -13.15 -2.10
C SER A 600 -17.51 -14.53 -2.02
N ILE A 601 -16.28 -14.66 -2.54
CA ILE A 601 -15.49 -15.89 -2.43
C ILE A 601 -14.41 -15.67 -1.38
N TYR A 602 -14.29 -16.58 -0.43
CA TYR A 602 -13.21 -16.60 0.52
C TYR A 602 -12.19 -17.65 0.09
N LEU A 603 -10.93 -17.32 0.24
CA LEU A 603 -9.79 -18.05 -0.27
C LEU A 603 -8.82 -18.27 0.89
N ALA A 604 -8.51 -19.52 1.21
CA ALA A 604 -7.53 -19.86 2.21
C ALA A 604 -6.17 -20.10 1.55
N GLU A 605 -5.17 -19.33 1.95
CA GLU A 605 -3.79 -19.37 1.47
C GLU A 605 -2.99 -20.46 2.20
N LEU A 606 -2.19 -21.22 1.46
CA LEU A 606 -1.46 -22.39 1.95
C LEU A 606 -0.25 -22.02 2.81
N ASN A 607 0.52 -20.99 2.41
CA ASN A 607 1.83 -20.72 3.00
C ASN A 607 1.77 -19.80 4.23
N ASN A 608 0.79 -18.89 4.27
CA ASN A 608 0.73 -17.82 5.27
C ASN A 608 -0.46 -17.97 6.22
N ASN A 609 -1.21 -19.08 6.15
CA ASN A 609 -2.42 -19.32 6.96
C ASN A 609 -3.39 -18.12 6.97
N ASN A 610 -3.54 -17.47 5.81
CA ASN A 610 -4.40 -16.31 5.64
C ASN A 610 -5.72 -16.70 4.98
N ILE A 611 -6.81 -16.05 5.38
CA ILE A 611 -8.08 -16.07 4.66
C ILE A 611 -8.29 -14.71 4.01
N SER A 612 -8.42 -14.72 2.69
CA SER A 612 -8.63 -13.56 1.84
C SER A 612 -10.03 -13.61 1.24
N LYS A 613 -10.70 -12.46 1.14
CA LYS A 613 -12.01 -12.32 0.50
C LYS A 613 -11.87 -11.63 -0.84
N PHE A 614 -12.38 -12.29 -1.87
CA PHE A 614 -12.56 -11.77 -3.20
C PHE A 614 -14.01 -11.33 -3.38
N ASP A 615 -14.22 -10.03 -3.65
CA ASP A 615 -15.52 -9.45 -3.99
C ASP A 615 -15.71 -9.47 -5.52
N PRO A 616 -16.66 -10.27 -6.05
CA PRO A 616 -16.91 -10.37 -7.47
C PRO A 616 -17.43 -9.09 -8.14
N GLU A 617 -18.12 -8.20 -7.41
CA GLU A 617 -18.67 -6.97 -8.00
C GLU A 617 -17.58 -5.93 -8.25
N SER A 618 -16.69 -5.75 -7.27
CA SER A 618 -15.56 -4.82 -7.37
C SER A 618 -14.32 -5.43 -8.02
N GLN A 619 -14.28 -6.76 -8.16
CA GLN A 619 -13.10 -7.53 -8.52
C GLN A 619 -11.89 -7.15 -7.65
N SER A 620 -12.13 -7.06 -6.35
CA SER A 620 -11.12 -6.69 -5.36
C SER A 620 -10.84 -7.85 -4.42
N LEU A 621 -9.58 -7.98 -4.01
CA LEU A 621 -9.12 -8.98 -3.06
C LEU A 621 -8.64 -8.29 -1.80
N ASN A 622 -9.16 -8.71 -0.64
CA ASN A 622 -8.78 -8.17 0.66
C ASN A 622 -8.37 -9.30 1.60
N LYS A 623 -7.19 -9.22 2.22
CA LYS A 623 -6.81 -10.13 3.31
C LYS A 623 -7.68 -9.82 4.52
N MET A 624 -8.30 -10.84 5.12
CA MET A 624 -9.22 -10.65 6.26
C MET A 624 -8.65 -11.16 7.57
N ILE A 625 -8.14 -12.39 7.56
CA ILE A 625 -7.77 -13.11 8.79
C ILE A 625 -6.40 -13.73 8.59
N ASN A 626 -5.49 -13.47 9.52
CA ASN A 626 -4.33 -14.33 9.74
C ASN A 626 -4.69 -15.35 10.84
N MET A 627 -4.82 -16.63 10.48
CA MET A 627 -5.31 -17.67 11.41
C MET A 627 -4.37 -17.84 12.60
N ASP A 628 -3.05 -17.80 12.37
CA ASP A 628 -2.06 -17.91 13.43
C ASP A 628 -2.23 -16.80 14.47
N ALA A 629 -2.52 -15.56 14.04
CA ALA A 629 -2.70 -14.42 14.94
C ALA A 629 -3.98 -14.46 15.79
N ILE A 630 -5.03 -15.16 15.34
CA ILE A 630 -6.30 -15.27 16.08
C ILE A 630 -6.45 -16.58 16.88
N LEU A 631 -5.71 -17.63 16.51
CA LEU A 631 -5.75 -18.94 17.19
C LEU A 631 -4.68 -19.07 18.27
N SER A 632 -3.52 -18.40 18.11
CA SER A 632 -2.42 -18.55 19.06
C SER A 632 -2.62 -17.70 20.32
N GLU A 633 -3.47 -18.17 21.25
CA GLU A 633 -3.51 -17.60 22.61
C GLU A 633 -2.31 -18.06 23.46
N LYS A 634 -1.77 -19.25 23.16
CA LYS A 634 -0.58 -19.81 23.80
C LYS A 634 0.59 -19.71 22.84
N THR A 635 1.74 -19.28 23.34
CA THR A 635 2.97 -18.95 22.60
C THR A 635 3.61 -20.12 21.83
N GLN A 636 2.95 -21.28 21.74
CA GLN A 636 3.54 -22.58 21.40
C GLN A 636 2.67 -23.52 20.54
N ASP A 637 1.40 -23.21 20.24
CA ASP A 637 0.56 -24.14 19.49
C ASP A 637 0.85 -24.06 17.98
N GLU A 638 1.15 -25.22 17.36
CA GLU A 638 1.40 -25.33 15.92
C GLU A 638 0.14 -25.83 15.22
N PHE A 639 -0.72 -24.88 14.87
CA PHE A 639 -1.95 -25.16 14.14
C PHE A 639 -1.68 -25.26 12.63
N ASN A 640 -1.82 -26.47 12.11
CA ASN A 640 -1.92 -26.73 10.69
C ASN A 640 -3.38 -26.57 10.27
N PHE A 641 -3.66 -25.56 9.46
CA PHE A 641 -4.98 -25.40 8.82
C PHE A 641 -5.40 -26.70 8.11
N GLN A 642 -6.69 -27.04 8.05
CA GLN A 642 -7.20 -28.21 7.32
C GLN A 642 -8.24 -27.82 6.28
N ASP A 643 -9.34 -27.22 6.71
CA ASP A 643 -10.44 -26.76 5.86
C ASP A 643 -11.23 -25.65 6.57
N PHE A 644 -12.09 -24.96 5.84
CA PHE A 644 -13.01 -23.96 6.42
C PHE A 644 -14.39 -23.99 5.76
N ALA A 645 -15.38 -23.46 6.48
CA ALA A 645 -16.72 -23.26 5.96
C ALA A 645 -17.24 -21.88 6.37
N ILE A 646 -18.18 -21.32 5.62
CA ILE A 646 -18.77 -20.00 5.88
C ILE A 646 -20.24 -20.16 6.18
N ASN A 647 -20.68 -19.54 7.27
CA ASN A 647 -22.08 -19.51 7.67
C ASN A 647 -22.89 -18.43 6.93
N ASN A 648 -24.22 -18.55 6.98
CA ASN A 648 -25.13 -17.59 6.36
C ASN A 648 -25.05 -16.20 7.00
N ASP A 649 -24.60 -16.10 8.25
CA ASP A 649 -24.37 -14.83 8.97
C ASP A 649 -22.97 -14.24 8.74
N GLY A 650 -22.12 -14.91 7.96
CA GLY A 650 -20.75 -14.50 7.65
C GLY A 650 -19.68 -15.01 8.62
N SER A 651 -20.06 -15.71 9.69
CA SER A 651 -19.08 -16.36 10.57
C SER A 651 -18.35 -17.48 9.85
N ILE A 652 -17.08 -17.68 10.21
CA ILE A 652 -16.19 -18.64 9.54
C ILE A 652 -15.89 -19.78 10.50
N TYR A 653 -16.18 -21.00 10.09
CA TYR A 653 -15.75 -22.20 10.79
C TYR A 653 -14.38 -22.63 10.28
N LEU A 654 -13.43 -22.82 11.18
CA LEU A 654 -12.08 -23.31 10.88
C LEU A 654 -11.91 -24.72 11.44
N CYS A 655 -11.32 -25.59 10.64
CA CYS A 655 -10.77 -26.86 11.11
C CYS A 655 -9.25 -26.75 11.04
N VAL A 656 -8.60 -26.97 12.19
CA VAL A 656 -7.14 -26.97 12.30
C VAL A 656 -6.68 -28.25 12.99
N TYR A 657 -5.44 -28.64 12.77
CA TYR A 657 -4.79 -29.79 13.39
C TYR A 657 -3.59 -29.30 14.18
N ASN A 658 -3.49 -29.67 15.45
CA ASN A 658 -2.34 -29.33 16.27
C ASN A 658 -1.33 -30.48 16.22
N ASN A 659 -0.13 -30.20 15.73
CA ASN A 659 0.91 -31.24 15.63
C ASN A 659 1.38 -31.72 17.00
N LYS A 660 1.30 -30.88 18.04
CA LYS A 660 1.87 -31.20 19.37
C LYS A 660 1.11 -32.30 20.10
N ASP A 661 -0.22 -32.29 20.01
CA ASP A 661 -1.07 -33.30 20.65
C ASP A 661 -1.68 -34.30 19.65
N ASN A 662 -1.42 -34.11 18.36
CA ASN A 662 -1.98 -34.88 17.25
C ASN A 662 -3.52 -34.89 17.20
N LYS A 663 -4.16 -33.77 17.55
CA LYS A 663 -5.63 -33.63 17.53
C LYS A 663 -6.11 -32.54 16.58
N SER A 664 -7.33 -32.71 16.09
CA SER A 664 -8.06 -31.69 15.34
C SER A 664 -8.88 -30.79 16.27
N TYR A 665 -9.00 -29.53 15.91
CA TYR A 665 -9.76 -28.51 16.64
C TYR A 665 -10.67 -27.75 15.68
N LEU A 666 -11.86 -27.41 16.16
CA LEU A 666 -12.84 -26.63 15.43
C LEU A 666 -13.02 -25.26 16.08
N TYR A 667 -13.00 -24.20 15.29
CA TYR A 667 -13.18 -22.84 15.77
C TYR A 667 -14.28 -22.13 14.99
N LYS A 668 -15.11 -21.35 15.68
CA LYS A 668 -16.01 -20.36 15.08
C LYS A 668 -15.35 -18.99 15.17
N VAL A 669 -15.01 -18.42 14.03
CA VAL A 669 -14.46 -17.06 13.91
C VAL A 669 -15.61 -16.10 13.64
N ASN A 670 -15.86 -15.23 14.60
CA ASN A 670 -16.87 -14.19 14.53
C ASN A 670 -16.19 -12.84 14.24
N SER A 671 -16.89 -11.96 13.52
CA SER A 671 -16.45 -10.59 13.30
C SER A 671 -17.22 -9.63 14.21
N ARG A 672 -16.50 -8.73 14.88
CA ARG A 672 -17.07 -7.71 15.77
C ARG A 672 -16.71 -6.32 15.28
N LYS A 673 -17.73 -5.46 15.16
CA LYS A 673 -17.59 -4.05 14.81
C LYS A 673 -17.26 -3.22 16.06
N ILE A 674 -16.02 -2.75 16.15
CA ILE A 674 -15.55 -1.90 17.26
C ILE A 674 -15.62 -0.44 16.83
N HIS A 675 -16.33 0.36 17.61
CA HIS A 675 -16.40 1.81 17.42
C HIS A 675 -15.23 2.46 18.14
N ILE A 676 -14.46 3.30 17.44
CA ILE A 676 -13.27 3.94 17.98
C ILE A 676 -13.55 5.40 18.27
N GLU A 677 -13.63 5.75 19.55
CA GLU A 677 -13.78 7.13 19.99
C GLU A 677 -12.45 7.88 19.84
N GLY A 678 -12.45 8.98 19.06
CA GLY A 678 -11.25 9.81 18.86
C GLY A 678 -10.57 9.67 17.50
N GLY A 679 -11.04 8.75 16.64
CA GLY A 679 -10.46 8.46 15.33
C GLY A 679 -9.34 7.41 15.40
N ILE A 680 -8.95 6.87 14.25
CA ILE A 680 -7.90 5.85 14.16
C ILE A 680 -6.53 6.51 14.00
N LYS A 681 -5.54 5.97 14.70
CA LYS A 681 -4.13 6.30 14.50
C LYS A 681 -3.58 5.39 13.42
N GLU A 682 -3.40 5.95 12.22
CA GLU A 682 -2.86 5.23 11.07
C GLU A 682 -1.34 5.39 11.03
N LEU A 683 -0.61 4.30 11.31
CA LEU A 683 0.83 4.22 11.13
C LEU A 683 1.12 3.58 9.77
N THR A 684 2.22 3.95 9.14
CA THR A 684 2.73 3.28 7.94
C THR A 684 4.05 2.59 8.22
N ILE A 685 4.16 1.32 7.83
CA ILE A 685 5.41 0.57 7.80
C ILE A 685 5.76 0.30 6.35
N SER A 686 6.99 0.66 5.94
CA SER A 686 7.47 0.31 4.61
C SER A 686 8.50 -0.81 4.66
N VAL A 687 8.27 -1.83 3.82
CA VAL A 687 9.10 -3.04 3.76
C VAL A 687 9.47 -3.38 2.32
N ARG A 688 10.65 -3.98 2.17
CA ARG A 688 11.11 -4.53 0.88
C ARG A 688 10.21 -5.68 0.44
N HIS A 689 9.82 -6.53 1.40
CA HIS A 689 8.91 -7.66 1.29
C HIS A 689 8.23 -7.84 2.66
N LEU A 690 6.95 -8.22 2.69
CA LEU A 690 6.23 -8.50 3.93
C LEU A 690 6.59 -9.89 4.47
N SER A 691 7.37 -9.95 5.56
CA SER A 691 7.70 -11.22 6.21
C SER A 691 6.51 -11.77 7.01
N PRO A 692 6.39 -13.10 7.14
CA PRO A 692 5.30 -13.71 7.91
C PRO A 692 5.29 -13.31 9.38
N ILE A 693 6.46 -13.15 10.01
CA ILE A 693 6.59 -12.69 11.40
C ILE A 693 6.03 -11.28 11.58
N LEU A 694 6.31 -10.37 10.64
CA LEU A 694 5.77 -9.01 10.68
C LEU A 694 4.25 -9.01 10.45
N GLU A 695 3.76 -9.79 9.47
CA GLU A 695 2.32 -9.94 9.22
C GLU A 695 1.59 -10.47 10.46
N TYR A 696 2.12 -11.52 11.10
CA TYR A 696 1.62 -12.09 12.35
C TYR A 696 1.60 -11.06 13.48
N ALA A 697 2.70 -10.35 13.70
CA ALA A 697 2.82 -9.34 14.75
C ALA A 697 1.85 -8.17 14.56
N ILE A 698 1.67 -7.68 13.33
CA ILE A 698 0.73 -6.60 13.02
C ILE A 698 -0.70 -7.04 13.32
N ASN A 699 -1.12 -8.21 12.83
CA ASN A 699 -2.47 -8.72 13.07
C ASN A 699 -2.77 -8.83 14.57
N LYS A 700 -1.81 -9.37 15.34
CA LYS A 700 -1.97 -9.54 16.79
C LYS A 700 -1.98 -8.19 17.52
N PHE A 701 -1.08 -7.29 17.16
CA PHE A 701 -1.00 -5.94 17.73
C PHE A 701 -2.28 -5.14 17.47
N GLU A 702 -2.77 -5.13 16.23
CA GLU A 702 -4.00 -4.43 15.85
C GLU A 702 -5.25 -4.99 16.56
N ASN A 703 -5.28 -6.30 16.84
CA ASN A 703 -6.34 -6.92 17.63
C ASN A 703 -6.31 -6.49 19.11
N GLN A 704 -5.12 -6.25 19.68
CA GLN A 704 -4.94 -5.74 21.04
C GLN A 704 -5.12 -4.22 21.15
N HIS A 705 -4.79 -3.49 20.08
CA HIS A 705 -4.85 -2.02 19.96
C HIS A 705 -5.81 -1.62 18.85
N PRO A 706 -7.14 -1.70 19.07
CA PRO A 706 -8.11 -1.42 18.02
C PRO A 706 -8.06 0.04 17.55
N ASP A 707 -7.59 0.99 18.35
CA ASP A 707 -7.42 2.41 17.98
C ASP A 707 -6.25 2.68 17.01
N ILE A 708 -5.39 1.68 16.78
CA ILE A 708 -4.24 1.75 15.88
C ILE A 708 -4.50 0.90 14.64
N VAL A 709 -4.15 1.44 13.47
CA VAL A 709 -4.09 0.70 12.21
C VAL A 709 -2.70 0.85 11.60
N ILE A 710 -2.13 -0.26 11.16
CA ILE A 710 -0.81 -0.34 10.56
C ILE A 710 -0.96 -0.63 9.07
N ASN A 711 -0.74 0.41 8.26
CA ASN A 711 -0.71 0.33 6.81
C ASN A 711 0.67 -0.19 6.36
N ILE A 712 0.67 -1.28 5.59
CA ILE A 712 1.91 -1.90 5.09
C ILE A 712 2.13 -1.45 3.65
N ASP A 713 3.15 -0.64 3.44
CA ASP A 713 3.66 -0.33 2.10
C ASP A 713 4.62 -1.46 1.70
N ASN A 714 4.06 -2.51 1.11
CA ASN A 714 4.81 -3.66 0.61
C ASN A 714 5.30 -3.43 -0.83
N HIS A 715 6.61 -3.37 -1.00
CA HIS A 715 7.21 -3.12 -2.31
C HIS A 715 7.41 -4.38 -3.15
N ASN A 716 7.32 -5.58 -2.56
CA ASN A 716 7.59 -6.86 -3.22
C ASN A 716 8.84 -6.79 -4.10
N ALA A 717 9.92 -6.27 -3.53
CA ALA A 717 11.18 -6.01 -4.20
C ALA A 717 12.07 -7.27 -4.30
N PHE A 718 11.42 -8.41 -4.49
CA PHE A 718 12.02 -9.71 -4.73
C PHE A 718 11.19 -10.45 -5.79
N SER A 719 11.84 -11.28 -6.59
CA SER A 719 11.19 -12.23 -7.50
C SER A 719 11.60 -13.64 -7.07
N TRP A 720 10.62 -14.51 -6.86
CA TRP A 720 10.86 -15.88 -6.41
C TRP A 720 11.62 -16.67 -7.46
N ILE A 721 12.67 -17.37 -7.02
CA ILE A 721 13.36 -18.36 -7.84
C ILE A 721 12.74 -19.73 -7.58
N THR A 722 12.44 -20.46 -8.65
CA THR A 722 11.75 -21.74 -8.61
C THR A 722 12.71 -22.80 -9.17
N SER A 723 12.68 -24.02 -8.64
CA SER A 723 13.63 -25.10 -8.99
C SER A 723 13.59 -25.55 -10.46
N ASP A 724 12.56 -25.14 -11.19
CA ASP A 724 12.34 -25.39 -12.61
C ASP A 724 12.66 -24.17 -13.45
N MET A 725 13.26 -23.11 -12.94
CA MET A 725 13.81 -22.10 -13.84
C MET A 725 15.09 -22.60 -14.51
N THR A 726 15.22 -22.31 -15.79
CA THR A 726 16.50 -22.50 -16.49
C THR A 726 17.52 -21.55 -15.89
N TYR A 727 18.81 -21.85 -16.06
CA TYR A 727 19.87 -20.96 -15.60
C TYR A 727 19.70 -19.51 -16.10
N GLU A 728 19.30 -19.32 -17.37
CA GLU A 728 19.02 -17.99 -17.94
C GLU A 728 17.81 -17.30 -17.27
N GLU A 729 16.74 -18.04 -17.00
CA GLU A 729 15.56 -17.50 -16.29
C GLU A 729 15.88 -17.13 -14.84
N THR A 730 16.70 -17.94 -14.16
CA THR A 730 17.20 -17.65 -12.81
C THR A 730 18.04 -16.38 -12.79
N LEU A 731 18.98 -16.23 -13.73
CA LEU A 731 19.79 -15.01 -13.86
C LEU A 731 18.93 -13.77 -14.10
N LYS A 732 17.96 -13.84 -15.02
CA LYS A 732 17.05 -12.73 -15.30
C LYS A 732 16.21 -12.37 -14.07
N THR A 733 15.73 -13.37 -13.33
CA THR A 733 14.94 -13.18 -12.09
C THR A 733 15.77 -12.51 -10.98
N LEU A 734 17.06 -12.87 -10.87
CA LEU A 734 18.00 -12.22 -9.97
C LEU A 734 18.24 -10.74 -10.37
N GLU A 735 18.45 -10.46 -11.65
CA GLU A 735 18.60 -9.09 -12.17
C GLU A 735 17.35 -8.24 -11.90
N GLU A 736 16.16 -8.80 -12.14
CA GLU A 736 14.88 -8.13 -11.84
C GLU A 736 14.73 -7.84 -10.34
N SER A 737 15.13 -8.78 -9.48
CA SER A 737 15.08 -8.60 -8.02
C SER A 737 16.02 -7.49 -7.55
N ALA A 738 17.27 -7.49 -8.03
CA ALA A 738 18.25 -6.44 -7.74
C ALA A 738 17.74 -5.06 -8.17
N LYS A 739 17.15 -4.96 -9.37
CA LYS A 739 16.54 -3.72 -9.85
C LYS A 739 15.40 -3.24 -8.94
N LYS A 740 14.50 -4.12 -8.52
CA LYS A 740 13.39 -3.76 -7.61
C LYS A 740 13.89 -3.31 -6.24
N ALA A 741 14.93 -3.96 -5.70
CA ALA A 741 15.55 -3.56 -4.44
C ALA A 741 16.12 -2.13 -4.52
N ASN A 742 16.78 -1.79 -5.63
CA ASN A 742 17.23 -0.44 -5.91
C ASN A 742 16.08 0.58 -6.01
N ASP A 743 15.00 0.23 -6.72
CA ASP A 743 13.81 1.09 -6.83
C ASP A 743 13.17 1.35 -5.44
N PHE A 744 13.15 0.34 -4.57
CA PHE A 744 12.73 0.49 -3.16
C PHE A 744 13.61 1.52 -2.43
N VAL A 745 14.93 1.35 -2.48
CA VAL A 745 15.89 2.26 -1.81
C VAL A 745 15.73 3.69 -2.31
N GLN A 746 15.63 3.93 -3.62
CA GLN A 746 15.47 5.27 -4.19
C GLN A 746 14.16 5.93 -3.74
N LYS A 747 13.06 5.16 -3.71
CA LYS A 747 11.75 5.66 -3.28
C LYS A 747 11.74 6.05 -1.80
N ILE A 748 12.28 5.20 -0.93
CA ILE A 748 12.38 5.50 0.51
C ILE A 748 13.27 6.73 0.73
N ASN A 749 14.42 6.81 0.07
CA ASN A 749 15.28 8.00 0.10
C ASN A 749 14.50 9.28 -0.25
N ALA A 750 13.75 9.28 -1.35
CA ALA A 750 12.95 10.43 -1.77
C ALA A 750 11.84 10.78 -0.77
N GLN A 751 11.14 9.77 -0.23
CA GLN A 751 10.08 9.96 0.76
C GLN A 751 10.62 10.55 2.07
N MET A 752 11.72 9.97 2.60
CA MET A 752 12.37 10.45 3.82
C MET A 752 12.86 11.89 3.68
N LEU A 753 13.51 12.24 2.56
CA LEU A 753 14.02 13.60 2.32
C LEU A 753 12.93 14.65 2.10
N THR A 754 11.75 14.25 1.59
CA THR A 754 10.62 15.16 1.35
C THR A 754 9.69 15.29 2.56
N GLY A 755 9.99 14.61 3.67
CA GLY A 755 9.17 14.58 4.88
C GLY A 755 7.84 13.83 4.71
N LYS A 756 7.82 12.87 3.78
CA LYS A 756 6.70 11.96 3.48
C LYS A 756 7.09 10.50 3.70
N GLY A 757 8.13 10.26 4.50
CA GLY A 757 8.55 8.91 4.88
C GLY A 757 7.49 8.18 5.68
N PRO A 758 7.53 6.84 5.70
CA PRO A 758 6.67 6.04 6.58
C PRO A 758 7.00 6.33 8.06
N ASP A 759 6.13 5.90 8.97
CA ASP A 759 6.36 6.05 10.41
C ASP A 759 7.45 5.08 10.90
N ILE A 760 7.40 3.84 10.40
CA ILE A 760 8.39 2.79 10.65
C ILE A 760 8.92 2.30 9.30
N LEU A 761 10.20 1.94 9.25
CA LEU A 761 10.85 1.49 8.03
C LEU A 761 11.75 0.30 8.31
N LEU A 762 11.72 -0.68 7.41
CA LEU A 762 12.74 -1.73 7.34
C LEU A 762 14.06 -1.09 6.87
N ILE A 763 15.07 -1.14 7.74
CA ILE A 763 16.33 -0.39 7.65
C ILE A 763 17.50 -1.22 7.11
N ASP A 764 17.42 -2.55 7.22
CA ASP A 764 18.46 -3.50 6.80
C ASP A 764 18.96 -3.31 5.34
N SER A 765 18.09 -2.78 4.48
CA SER A 765 18.30 -2.70 3.04
C SER A 765 18.54 -1.26 2.54
N ILE A 766 18.70 -0.27 3.42
CA ILE A 766 18.76 1.16 3.06
C ILE A 766 19.91 1.90 3.77
N PRO A 767 20.38 3.04 3.22
CA PRO A 767 21.51 3.78 3.79
C PRO A 767 21.11 4.58 5.06
N TYR A 768 20.70 3.90 6.12
CA TYR A 768 20.10 4.51 7.30
C TYR A 768 21.04 5.44 8.07
N ARG A 769 22.36 5.23 7.99
CA ARG A 769 23.35 6.15 8.59
C ARG A 769 23.28 7.54 7.97
N ARG A 770 22.98 7.66 6.67
CA ARG A 770 22.71 8.95 6.01
C ARG A 770 21.46 9.62 6.57
N TYR A 771 20.44 8.84 6.95
CA TYR A 771 19.22 9.35 7.58
C TYR A 771 19.48 9.79 9.02
N ALA A 772 20.27 9.02 9.77
CA ALA A 772 20.72 9.37 11.12
C ALA A 772 21.48 10.71 11.13
N ASP A 773 22.44 10.90 10.22
CA ASP A 773 23.19 12.16 10.08
C ASP A 773 22.30 13.36 9.75
N LYS A 774 21.23 13.13 8.97
CA LYS A 774 20.19 14.13 8.66
C LYS A 774 19.12 14.26 9.75
N LYS A 775 19.24 13.53 10.86
CA LYS A 775 18.29 13.48 11.99
C LYS A 775 16.88 13.07 11.57
N LEU A 776 16.77 12.18 10.60
CA LEU A 776 15.51 11.67 10.07
C LEU A 776 15.02 10.41 10.79
N LEU A 777 15.81 9.86 11.73
CA LEU A 777 15.46 8.70 12.54
C LEU A 777 15.49 9.07 14.03
N LEU A 778 14.62 8.43 14.83
CA LEU A 778 14.65 8.54 16.29
C LEU A 778 15.80 7.73 16.88
N ASP A 779 16.30 8.19 18.03
CA ASP A 779 17.25 7.44 18.85
C ASP A 779 16.47 6.43 19.69
N LEU A 780 16.53 5.17 19.30
CA LEU A 780 15.84 4.07 19.98
C LEU A 780 16.44 3.78 21.36
N LYS A 781 17.72 4.11 21.56
CA LYS A 781 18.36 3.97 22.88
C LYS A 781 17.74 4.93 23.89
N GLU A 782 17.47 6.17 23.47
CA GLU A 782 16.78 7.16 24.30
C GLU A 782 15.36 6.67 24.66
N LEU A 783 14.61 6.13 23.69
CA LEU A 783 13.27 5.57 23.94
C LEU A 783 13.30 4.37 24.91
N MET A 784 14.29 3.47 24.77
CA MET A 784 14.49 2.36 25.71
C MET A 784 14.81 2.83 27.13
N GLU A 785 15.60 3.90 27.28
CA GLU A 785 15.99 4.45 28.58
C GLU A 785 14.86 5.24 29.26
N GLU A 786 14.00 5.91 28.48
CA GLU A 786 12.84 6.65 28.98
C GLU A 786 11.67 5.73 29.36
N ASP A 787 11.56 4.57 28.75
CA ASP A 787 10.48 3.61 28.96
C ASP A 787 10.75 2.64 30.12
N ALA A 788 10.15 2.91 31.27
CA ALA A 788 10.29 2.08 32.47
C ALA A 788 9.74 0.65 32.32
N SER A 789 8.93 0.36 31.30
CA SER A 789 8.43 -1.00 31.03
C SER A 789 9.42 -1.86 30.26
N PHE A 790 10.44 -1.25 29.64
CA PHE A 790 11.41 -1.95 28.81
C PHE A 790 12.56 -2.52 29.65
N ASP A 791 12.65 -3.84 29.76
CA ASP A 791 13.72 -4.53 30.46
C ASP A 791 14.82 -5.00 29.49
N LYS A 792 15.89 -4.19 29.36
CA LYS A 792 17.05 -4.51 28.50
C LYS A 792 17.71 -5.86 28.85
N SER A 793 17.54 -6.39 30.06
CA SER A 793 18.17 -7.66 30.48
C SER A 793 17.58 -8.90 29.78
N GLN A 794 16.33 -8.81 29.31
CA GLN A 794 15.64 -9.85 28.55
C GLN A 794 16.25 -10.08 27.16
N TYR A 795 17.07 -9.15 26.68
CA TYR A 795 17.59 -9.14 25.32
C TYR A 795 19.11 -9.32 25.25
N TYR A 796 19.64 -9.74 24.10
CA TYR A 796 21.08 -9.72 23.80
C TYR A 796 21.58 -8.29 23.58
N SER A 797 21.79 -7.56 24.68
CA SER A 797 22.16 -6.14 24.65
C SER A 797 23.45 -5.83 23.88
N ASN A 798 24.39 -6.78 23.85
CA ASN A 798 25.64 -6.67 23.12
C ASN A 798 25.42 -6.45 21.60
N ILE A 799 24.32 -6.98 21.06
CA ILE A 799 23.93 -6.75 19.67
C ILE A 799 23.48 -5.31 19.45
N PHE A 800 22.68 -4.75 20.37
CA PHE A 800 22.31 -3.33 20.33
C PHE A 800 23.53 -2.41 20.42
N ASP A 801 24.43 -2.73 21.35
CA ASP A 801 25.64 -1.94 21.58
C ASP A 801 26.55 -1.96 20.33
N ALA A 802 26.60 -3.08 19.60
CA ALA A 802 27.37 -3.22 18.35
C ALA A 802 26.74 -2.48 17.14
N LEU A 803 25.43 -2.20 17.18
CA LEU A 803 24.71 -1.46 16.15
C LEU A 803 24.69 0.06 16.39
N GLU A 804 25.28 0.54 17.49
CA GLU A 804 25.35 1.97 17.78
C GLU A 804 26.15 2.72 16.69
N TYR A 805 25.61 3.88 16.28
CA TYR A 805 26.25 4.80 15.35
C TYR A 805 26.32 6.18 15.97
N LYS A 806 27.53 6.74 16.15
CA LYS A 806 27.77 8.02 16.86
C LYS A 806 27.15 8.06 18.27
N GLY A 807 27.17 6.92 18.97
CA GLY A 807 26.69 6.75 20.35
C GLY A 807 25.17 6.69 20.52
N LYS A 808 24.43 6.47 19.43
CA LYS A 808 22.96 6.38 19.38
C LYS A 808 22.54 5.10 18.65
N LEU A 809 21.34 4.60 18.92
CA LEU A 809 20.79 3.42 18.24
C LEU A 809 19.65 3.84 17.31
N TYR A 810 19.75 3.52 16.02
CA TYR A 810 18.73 3.92 15.01
C TYR A 810 18.01 2.74 14.35
N ALA A 811 18.47 1.52 14.62
CA ALA A 811 17.96 0.29 14.03
C ALA A 811 17.77 -0.74 15.14
N MET A 812 16.56 -1.27 15.27
CA MET A 812 16.22 -2.35 16.19
C MET A 812 16.28 -3.68 15.45
N PRO A 813 17.23 -4.58 15.76
CA PRO A 813 17.27 -5.91 15.16
C PRO A 813 16.18 -6.81 15.72
N LEU A 814 15.51 -7.54 14.82
CA LEU A 814 14.59 -8.60 15.17
C LEU A 814 15.34 -9.86 15.58
N ASP A 815 16.33 -10.23 14.78
CA ASP A 815 17.08 -11.47 14.89
C ASP A 815 18.51 -11.31 14.37
N PHE A 816 19.33 -12.32 14.62
CA PHE A 816 20.73 -12.37 14.17
C PHE A 816 21.21 -13.80 13.96
N SER A 817 22.42 -13.94 13.41
CA SER A 817 23.09 -15.23 13.20
C SER A 817 24.60 -15.13 13.42
N TYR A 818 25.26 -16.28 13.57
CA TYR A 818 26.70 -16.38 13.80
C TYR A 818 27.42 -16.99 12.57
N PRO A 819 28.18 -16.19 11.80
CA PRO A 819 28.92 -16.69 10.64
C PRO A 819 30.06 -17.63 11.07
N ALA A 820 30.07 -18.87 10.56
CA ALA A 820 31.04 -19.92 10.89
C ALA A 820 31.18 -20.99 9.79
N PHE A 821 32.12 -21.91 9.94
CA PHE A 821 32.20 -23.14 9.15
C PHE A 821 31.42 -24.26 9.80
N LEU A 822 30.33 -24.72 9.18
CA LEU A 822 29.71 -25.98 9.52
C LEU A 822 30.62 -27.13 9.07
N THR A 823 30.86 -28.13 9.93
CA THR A 823 32.00 -29.03 9.77
C THR A 823 31.65 -30.50 10.05
N ASN A 824 32.09 -31.39 9.17
CA ASN A 824 32.07 -32.85 9.37
C ASN A 824 33.14 -33.29 10.38
N THR A 825 32.82 -33.15 11.66
CA THR A 825 33.74 -33.50 12.75
C THR A 825 33.97 -34.99 12.90
N GLY A 826 33.01 -35.84 12.50
CA GLY A 826 33.17 -37.28 12.49
C GLY A 826 34.32 -37.70 11.59
N PHE A 827 34.29 -37.23 10.34
CA PHE A 827 35.35 -37.49 9.38
C PHE A 827 36.72 -36.97 9.85
N LEU A 828 36.78 -35.75 10.39
CA LEU A 828 38.04 -35.20 10.91
C LEU A 828 38.64 -36.06 12.03
N LYS A 829 37.81 -36.57 12.95
CA LYS A 829 38.26 -37.49 14.02
C LYS A 829 38.80 -38.79 13.45
N GLU A 830 38.13 -39.38 12.46
CA GLU A 830 38.61 -40.60 11.77
C GLU A 830 39.98 -40.37 11.12
N GLN A 831 40.19 -39.19 10.56
CA GLN A 831 41.46 -38.80 9.96
C GLN A 831 42.51 -38.32 10.98
N SER A 832 42.19 -38.32 12.28
CA SER A 832 43.05 -37.78 13.35
C SER A 832 43.46 -36.31 13.11
N ILE A 833 42.52 -35.51 12.57
CA ILE A 833 42.68 -34.08 12.33
C ILE A 833 41.92 -33.33 13.41
N GLU A 834 42.64 -32.56 14.24
CA GLU A 834 42.05 -31.70 15.25
C GLU A 834 41.91 -30.26 14.74
N ILE A 835 40.79 -29.61 15.06
CA ILE A 835 40.57 -28.18 14.83
C ILE A 835 40.60 -27.45 16.17
N ASN A 836 41.40 -26.39 16.24
CA ASN A 836 41.36 -25.41 17.31
C ASN A 836 41.10 -24.04 16.68
N ASP A 837 39.84 -23.60 16.73
CA ASP A 837 39.40 -22.32 16.17
C ASP A 837 39.77 -21.11 17.04
N LYS A 838 40.39 -21.31 18.21
CA LYS A 838 40.86 -20.22 19.06
C LYS A 838 42.12 -19.59 18.49
N GLY A 839 41.93 -18.57 17.65
CA GLY A 839 43.01 -17.77 17.06
C GLY A 839 43.77 -18.46 15.94
N TRP A 840 43.13 -19.41 15.26
CA TRP A 840 43.64 -19.98 14.02
C TRP A 840 43.66 -18.96 12.89
N THR A 841 44.56 -19.18 11.93
CA THR A 841 44.76 -18.32 10.77
C THR A 841 44.21 -18.96 9.50
N TRP A 842 44.04 -18.18 8.44
CA TRP A 842 43.71 -18.70 7.10
C TRP A 842 44.72 -19.74 6.59
N LYS A 843 45.97 -19.68 7.03
CA LYS A 843 46.98 -20.70 6.73
C LYS A 843 46.69 -22.02 7.44
N ASP A 844 46.26 -21.96 8.71
CA ASP A 844 45.88 -23.16 9.47
C ASP A 844 44.62 -23.79 8.87
N PHE A 845 43.66 -22.97 8.44
CA PHE A 845 42.49 -23.40 7.68
C PHE A 845 42.89 -24.15 6.40
N ILE A 846 43.75 -23.54 5.55
CA ILE A 846 44.25 -24.16 4.31
C ILE A 846 44.94 -25.51 4.59
N ASP A 847 45.74 -25.60 5.65
CA ASP A 847 46.39 -26.87 6.04
C ASP A 847 45.36 -27.93 6.46
N ILE A 848 44.37 -27.56 7.27
CA ILE A 848 43.29 -28.47 7.69
C ILE A 848 42.49 -28.93 6.47
N ALA A 849 42.06 -28.01 5.61
CA ALA A 849 41.27 -28.31 4.42
C ALA A 849 42.03 -29.23 3.45
N ASN A 850 43.32 -28.99 3.22
CA ASN A 850 44.17 -29.87 2.42
C ASN A 850 44.31 -31.27 3.06
N ARG A 851 44.52 -31.37 4.37
CA ARG A 851 44.60 -32.68 5.06
C ARG A 851 43.27 -33.43 5.07
N ALA A 852 42.17 -32.71 5.07
CA ALA A 852 40.81 -33.25 4.99
C ALA A 852 40.43 -33.67 3.57
N THR A 853 41.18 -33.27 2.55
CA THR A 853 40.89 -33.62 1.16
C THR A 853 41.49 -34.98 0.82
N LYS A 854 40.65 -35.98 0.55
CA LYS A 854 41.07 -37.36 0.33
C LYS A 854 40.19 -38.09 -0.69
N ASP A 855 40.88 -38.85 -1.53
CA ASP A 855 40.36 -40.04 -2.22
C ASP A 855 40.32 -41.19 -1.18
N ILE A 856 39.11 -41.59 -0.81
CA ILE A 856 38.83 -42.58 0.25
C ILE A 856 38.88 -43.99 -0.32
N ASP A 857 38.39 -44.21 -1.54
CA ASP A 857 38.31 -45.52 -2.16
C ASP A 857 39.52 -45.90 -3.04
N GLY A 858 40.38 -44.93 -3.34
CA GLY A 858 41.62 -45.07 -4.10
C GLY A 858 41.41 -45.14 -5.61
N ASP A 859 40.27 -44.71 -6.13
CA ASP A 859 39.93 -44.78 -7.55
C ASP A 859 40.58 -43.67 -8.40
N GLY A 860 41.26 -42.71 -7.76
CA GLY A 860 41.92 -41.58 -8.39
C GLY A 860 41.05 -40.32 -8.50
N THR A 861 39.83 -40.35 -7.98
CA THR A 861 38.95 -39.20 -7.79
C THR A 861 38.83 -38.86 -6.31
N ILE A 862 38.64 -37.59 -5.99
CA ILE A 862 38.56 -37.16 -4.58
C ILE A 862 37.12 -37.36 -4.13
N ASP A 863 36.91 -38.16 -3.09
CA ASP A 863 35.60 -38.38 -2.48
C ASP A 863 35.26 -37.32 -1.44
N MET A 864 36.25 -36.91 -0.64
CA MET A 864 36.10 -35.94 0.43
C MET A 864 36.95 -34.71 0.13
N TYR A 865 36.32 -33.55 0.03
CA TYR A 865 36.95 -32.26 -0.15
C TYR A 865 36.90 -31.45 1.14
N GLY A 866 38.00 -30.75 1.42
CA GLY A 866 38.08 -29.82 2.55
C GLY A 866 36.98 -28.76 2.49
N MET A 867 36.75 -28.16 1.31
CA MET A 867 35.68 -27.20 1.04
C MET A 867 35.41 -27.20 -0.46
N PRO A 868 34.61 -28.15 -0.99
CA PRO A 868 34.48 -28.36 -2.43
C PRO A 868 33.81 -27.17 -3.11
N THR A 869 32.88 -26.51 -2.42
CA THR A 869 32.02 -25.49 -3.00
C THR A 869 32.55 -24.09 -2.72
N ILE A 870 33.26 -23.48 -3.67
CA ILE A 870 33.44 -22.02 -3.60
C ILE A 870 33.75 -21.33 -4.92
N VAL A 871 32.76 -20.62 -5.43
CA VAL A 871 32.98 -19.58 -6.43
C VAL A 871 33.72 -18.43 -5.69
N PRO A 872 34.85 -17.92 -6.21
CA PRO A 872 35.71 -16.99 -5.47
C PRO A 872 34.99 -15.70 -5.04
N GLU A 873 34.00 -15.23 -5.82
CA GLU A 873 33.10 -14.14 -5.46
C GLU A 873 32.34 -14.41 -4.15
N ARG A 874 31.82 -15.63 -3.98
CA ARG A 874 31.07 -16.03 -2.78
C ARG A 874 31.98 -16.21 -1.58
N LEU A 875 33.15 -16.82 -1.77
CA LEU A 875 34.17 -16.88 -0.71
C LEU A 875 34.49 -15.49 -0.19
N PHE A 876 34.73 -14.56 -1.12
CA PHE A 876 35.01 -13.18 -0.78
C PHE A 876 33.88 -12.57 0.05
N GLN A 877 32.62 -12.75 -0.34
CA GLN A 877 31.46 -12.24 0.41
C GLN A 877 31.40 -12.79 1.84
N TYR A 878 31.52 -14.12 2.02
CA TYR A 878 31.50 -14.75 3.35
C TYR A 878 32.61 -14.20 4.25
N ILE A 879 33.84 -14.10 3.72
CA ILE A 879 34.97 -13.58 4.49
C ILE A 879 34.78 -12.10 4.77
N TYR A 880 34.46 -11.30 3.76
CA TYR A 880 34.34 -9.84 3.84
C TYR A 880 33.32 -9.39 4.90
N ASN A 881 32.17 -10.06 4.96
CA ASN A 881 31.14 -9.80 5.96
C ASN A 881 31.58 -10.23 7.37
N SER A 882 32.47 -11.22 7.45
CA SER A 882 33.00 -11.78 8.69
C SER A 882 34.33 -11.15 9.14
N LEU A 883 34.75 -10.02 8.56
CA LEU A 883 35.98 -9.34 8.95
C LEU A 883 35.83 -8.54 10.24
N ASP A 884 36.88 -8.52 11.04
CA ASP A 884 36.91 -7.79 12.32
C ASP A 884 36.93 -6.26 12.16
N LYS A 885 37.13 -5.78 10.93
CA LYS A 885 37.26 -4.37 10.58
C LYS A 885 36.76 -4.16 9.15
N GLY A 886 35.68 -3.40 9.01
CA GLY A 886 35.19 -2.94 7.72
C GLY A 886 36.17 -1.97 7.03
N PHE A 887 36.06 -1.87 5.70
CA PHE A 887 36.88 -0.96 4.89
C PHE A 887 36.25 0.42 4.68
N VAL A 888 35.10 0.66 5.32
CA VAL A 888 34.35 1.91 5.25
C VAL A 888 34.10 2.43 6.65
N ASP A 889 34.62 3.62 6.93
CA ASP A 889 34.28 4.38 8.13
C ASP A 889 33.12 5.32 7.79
N TYR A 890 31.90 4.91 8.17
CA TYR A 890 30.68 5.69 7.96
C TYR A 890 30.60 6.93 8.85
N GLU A 891 31.40 7.07 9.90
CA GLU A 891 31.43 8.30 10.71
C GLU A 891 32.24 9.40 10.03
N THR A 892 33.36 9.04 9.41
CA THR A 892 34.25 9.99 8.70
C THR A 892 34.00 10.06 7.19
N GLY A 893 33.25 9.11 6.63
CA GLY A 893 33.03 8.97 5.18
C GLY A 893 34.28 8.51 4.42
N LYS A 894 35.25 7.90 5.13
CA LYS A 894 36.54 7.48 4.56
C LYS A 894 36.50 5.99 4.24
N ALA A 895 36.84 5.65 3.00
CA ALA A 895 37.06 4.27 2.59
C ALA A 895 38.57 3.94 2.55
N THR A 896 38.93 2.67 2.71
CA THR A 896 40.33 2.19 2.67
C THR A 896 40.48 0.91 1.84
N PHE A 897 39.80 0.80 0.70
CA PHE A 897 39.90 -0.35 -0.20
C PHE A 897 41.25 -0.46 -0.90
N THR A 898 42.03 0.62 -1.02
CA THR A 898 43.42 0.55 -1.53
C THR A 898 44.44 0.12 -0.47
N SER A 899 44.02 -0.35 0.70
CA SER A 899 44.95 -0.87 1.70
C SER A 899 45.52 -2.21 1.23
N GLU A 900 46.73 -2.52 1.71
CA GLU A 900 47.35 -3.83 1.51
C GLU A 900 46.44 -4.96 2.03
N GLU A 901 45.76 -4.72 3.16
CA GLU A 901 44.78 -5.63 3.78
C GLU A 901 43.65 -6.05 2.82
N PHE A 902 43.07 -5.11 2.04
CA PHE A 902 41.99 -5.44 1.09
C PHE A 902 42.51 -6.15 -0.17
N ILE A 903 43.65 -5.70 -0.68
CA ILE A 903 44.29 -6.31 -1.85
C ILE A 903 44.70 -7.75 -1.54
N ASP A 904 45.24 -7.99 -0.35
CA ASP A 904 45.60 -9.31 0.13
C ASP A 904 44.37 -10.20 0.32
N LEU A 905 43.23 -9.65 0.76
CA LEU A 905 41.96 -10.38 0.83
C LEU A 905 41.51 -10.90 -0.54
N LEU A 906 41.54 -10.04 -1.58
CA LEU A 906 41.18 -10.43 -2.95
C LEU A 906 42.09 -11.57 -3.44
N LYS A 907 43.40 -11.40 -3.31
CA LYS A 907 44.40 -12.39 -3.72
C LYS A 907 44.27 -13.68 -2.91
N MET A 908 43.96 -13.59 -1.62
CA MET A 908 43.76 -14.75 -0.76
C MET A 908 42.55 -15.56 -1.22
N CYS A 909 41.42 -14.91 -1.54
CA CYS A 909 40.23 -15.60 -2.05
C CYS A 909 40.50 -16.26 -3.41
N GLU A 910 41.22 -15.57 -4.30
CA GLU A 910 41.66 -16.13 -5.59
C GLU A 910 42.54 -17.36 -5.38
N ASN A 911 43.54 -17.27 -4.50
CA ASN A 911 44.44 -18.38 -4.20
C ASN A 911 43.70 -19.57 -3.58
N ILE A 912 42.82 -19.33 -2.59
CA ILE A 912 42.02 -20.39 -1.95
C ILE A 912 41.15 -21.11 -2.99
N SER A 913 40.55 -20.38 -3.95
CA SER A 913 39.73 -20.99 -5.00
C SER A 913 40.51 -21.91 -5.96
N GLN A 914 41.84 -21.84 -5.94
CA GLN A 914 42.73 -22.68 -6.75
C GLN A 914 43.37 -23.84 -5.95
N GLU A 915 43.10 -23.93 -4.64
CA GLU A 915 43.64 -24.98 -3.78
C GLU A 915 43.01 -26.35 -4.11
N THR A 916 43.76 -27.43 -3.84
CA THR A 916 43.32 -28.79 -4.17
C THR A 916 42.12 -29.28 -3.37
N PHE A 917 41.79 -28.61 -2.27
CA PHE A 917 40.61 -28.92 -1.45
C PHE A 917 39.31 -28.31 -1.98
N VAL A 918 39.38 -27.53 -3.07
CA VAL A 918 38.23 -26.95 -3.77
C VAL A 918 37.95 -27.79 -5.01
N ASN A 919 36.67 -28.04 -5.29
CA ASN A 919 36.22 -28.69 -6.50
C ASN A 919 35.56 -27.66 -7.43
N PRO A 920 36.21 -27.27 -8.54
CA PRO A 920 35.67 -26.23 -9.43
C PRO A 920 34.41 -26.67 -10.20
N ASP A 921 34.14 -27.98 -10.25
CA ASP A 921 32.96 -28.55 -10.94
C ASP A 921 31.71 -28.57 -10.05
N ILE A 922 31.85 -28.15 -8.78
CA ILE A 922 30.82 -28.22 -7.75
C ILE A 922 30.37 -26.80 -7.38
N SER A 923 29.06 -26.53 -7.52
CA SER A 923 28.44 -25.24 -7.18
C SER A 923 27.55 -25.32 -5.93
N GLU A 924 27.28 -24.18 -5.29
CA GLU A 924 26.52 -24.11 -4.02
C GLU A 924 25.07 -24.61 -4.15
N GLY A 925 24.55 -24.70 -5.39
CA GLY A 925 23.22 -25.24 -5.68
C GLY A 925 23.17 -26.77 -5.85
N ASP A 926 24.33 -27.45 -5.95
CA ASP A 926 24.41 -28.89 -6.14
C ASP A 926 24.26 -29.63 -4.80
N MET A 927 23.20 -29.32 -4.03
CA MET A 927 22.88 -29.76 -2.65
C MET A 927 22.86 -31.28 -2.36
N GLN A 928 23.34 -32.13 -3.27
CA GLN A 928 23.52 -33.58 -3.10
C GLN A 928 24.95 -33.98 -2.72
N MET A 929 25.68 -33.13 -1.99
CA MET A 929 27.11 -33.35 -1.80
C MET A 929 27.43 -34.29 -0.64
N GLU A 930 27.54 -35.57 -0.96
CA GLU A 930 28.54 -36.39 -0.29
C GLU A 930 29.92 -35.74 -0.51
N GLY A 931 30.77 -35.71 0.51
CA GLY A 931 32.15 -35.25 0.34
C GLY A 931 32.52 -33.89 0.91
N ILE A 932 31.68 -33.18 1.68
CA ILE A 932 32.05 -31.88 2.27
C ILE A 932 32.60 -32.03 3.69
N VAL A 933 33.73 -31.37 3.98
CA VAL A 933 34.28 -31.31 5.34
C VAL A 933 34.04 -29.97 6.05
N LEU A 934 34.31 -28.83 5.40
CA LEU A 934 34.11 -27.48 5.95
C LEU A 934 33.19 -26.69 5.00
N TYR A 935 32.09 -26.17 5.53
CA TYR A 935 31.08 -25.44 4.76
C TYR A 935 30.83 -24.06 5.37
N PRO A 936 31.15 -22.96 4.67
CA PRO A 936 30.75 -21.60 5.06
C PRO A 936 29.25 -21.51 5.32
N PHE A 937 28.83 -21.07 6.51
CA PHE A 937 27.41 -21.01 6.87
C PHE A 937 27.08 -19.95 7.92
N HIS A 938 25.81 -19.57 8.02
CA HIS A 938 25.29 -18.74 9.09
C HIS A 938 24.63 -19.63 10.14
N ILE A 939 25.25 -19.76 11.31
CA ILE A 939 24.74 -20.59 12.40
C ILE A 939 23.62 -19.83 13.12
N HIS A 940 22.44 -20.43 13.14
CA HIS A 940 21.28 -20.01 13.91
C HIS A 940 20.65 -21.21 14.64
N ASP A 941 19.63 -20.96 15.46
CA ASP A 941 19.05 -22.01 16.31
C ASP A 941 18.50 -23.18 15.49
N PHE A 942 17.73 -22.89 14.44
CA PHE A 942 17.18 -23.93 13.56
C PHE A 942 18.27 -24.68 12.79
N SER A 943 19.37 -24.02 12.36
CA SER A 943 20.44 -24.67 11.60
C SER A 943 21.14 -25.80 12.32
N ILE A 944 21.18 -25.77 13.65
CA ILE A 944 21.78 -26.85 14.44
C ILE A 944 21.03 -28.17 14.18
N PHE A 945 19.70 -28.13 14.08
CA PHE A 945 18.86 -29.33 14.01
C PHE A 945 18.83 -29.98 12.62
N TYR A 946 19.06 -29.24 11.54
CA TYR A 946 19.14 -29.82 10.18
C TYR A 946 20.57 -29.88 9.61
N SER A 947 21.58 -29.55 10.43
CA SER A 947 23.00 -29.53 10.03
C SER A 947 23.53 -30.88 9.51
N ASN A 948 23.06 -32.01 10.06
CA ASN A 948 23.44 -33.34 9.60
C ASN A 948 22.99 -33.61 8.16
N GLY A 949 21.80 -33.13 7.77
CA GLY A 949 21.29 -33.22 6.40
C GLY A 949 22.06 -32.34 5.42
N LEU A 950 22.50 -31.15 5.85
CA LEU A 950 23.31 -30.24 5.03
C LEU A 950 24.68 -30.80 4.65
N ILE A 951 25.37 -31.45 5.59
CA ILE A 951 26.71 -32.02 5.38
C ILE A 951 26.66 -33.51 5.03
N ASN A 952 25.49 -34.13 5.18
CA ASN A 952 25.29 -35.58 5.07
C ASN A 952 26.28 -36.38 5.94
N ALA A 953 26.35 -36.06 7.23
CA ALA A 953 27.32 -36.66 8.16
C ALA A 953 26.75 -36.96 9.56
N ASP A 954 27.29 -37.99 10.21
CA ASP A 954 26.84 -38.47 11.53
C ASP A 954 27.23 -37.55 12.69
N GLU A 955 28.38 -36.89 12.58
CA GLU A 955 28.94 -36.03 13.63
C GLU A 955 29.31 -34.66 13.05
N VAL A 956 28.45 -33.67 13.25
CA VAL A 956 28.58 -32.29 12.75
C VAL A 956 28.74 -31.28 13.89
N SER A 957 29.62 -30.30 13.72
CA SER A 957 29.73 -29.12 14.60
C SER A 957 30.09 -27.89 13.77
N PHE A 958 30.34 -26.74 14.39
CA PHE A 958 30.70 -25.51 13.68
C PHE A 958 31.91 -24.81 14.30
N TYR A 959 32.71 -24.09 13.52
CA TYR A 959 33.92 -23.39 13.96
C TYR A 959 33.99 -21.98 13.37
N GLY A 960 34.32 -20.97 14.18
CA GLY A 960 34.33 -19.58 13.74
C GLY A 960 35.36 -19.30 12.64
N TYR A 961 35.09 -18.35 11.75
CA TYR A 961 36.06 -17.93 10.73
C TYR A 961 37.39 -17.45 11.35
N PRO A 962 38.54 -17.64 10.68
CA PRO A 962 39.80 -17.05 11.09
C PRO A 962 39.74 -15.52 11.18
N THR A 963 39.95 -14.98 12.37
CA THR A 963 39.95 -13.53 12.68
C THR A 963 41.37 -13.01 12.91
N LEU A 964 41.65 -11.76 12.54
CA LEU A 964 42.93 -11.09 12.87
C LEU A 964 42.98 -10.68 14.35
N ASN A 965 41.82 -10.39 14.95
CA ASN A 965 41.67 -9.99 16.34
C ASN A 965 40.80 -10.96 17.12
N ASN A 966 41.41 -11.76 18.01
CA ASN A 966 40.73 -12.74 18.84
C ASN A 966 39.72 -12.16 19.86
N ALA A 967 39.62 -10.83 19.98
CA ALA A 967 38.62 -10.14 20.80
C ALA A 967 37.35 -9.76 20.03
N THR A 968 37.35 -9.90 18.71
CA THR A 968 36.21 -9.60 17.84
C THR A 968 35.38 -10.86 17.62
N TYR A 969 34.06 -10.74 17.81
CA TYR A 969 33.10 -11.81 17.55
C TYR A 969 32.01 -11.27 16.64
N ASN A 970 32.01 -11.76 15.40
CA ASN A 970 31.15 -11.26 14.33
C ASN A 970 29.76 -11.88 14.38
N PHE A 971 28.76 -11.11 13.96
CA PHE A 971 27.39 -11.57 13.75
C PHE A 971 26.77 -10.83 12.56
N ASP A 972 25.76 -11.46 11.96
CA ASP A 972 24.92 -10.85 10.93
C ASP A 972 23.55 -10.54 11.51
N SER A 973 23.06 -9.33 11.28
CA SER A 973 21.70 -8.95 11.67
C SER A 973 20.70 -9.37 10.61
N GLY A 974 19.55 -9.88 11.04
CA GLY A 974 18.39 -10.11 10.18
C GLY A 974 17.61 -8.82 9.93
N GLU A 975 16.28 -8.91 9.99
CA GLU A 975 15.43 -7.74 9.78
C GLU A 975 15.70 -6.69 10.87
N MET A 976 15.85 -5.43 10.46
CA MET A 976 15.97 -4.31 11.39
C MET A 976 14.98 -3.21 11.07
N TYR A 977 14.43 -2.59 12.11
CA TYR A 977 13.42 -1.55 11.97
C TYR A 977 13.86 -0.25 12.66
N GLY A 978 13.56 0.88 12.05
CA GLY A 978 13.72 2.18 12.71
C GLY A 978 12.49 3.06 12.56
N ILE A 979 12.45 4.11 13.38
CA ILE A 979 11.31 5.02 13.49
C ILE A 979 11.70 6.37 12.90
N ASN A 980 10.87 6.86 11.98
CA ASN A 980 11.04 8.17 11.36
C ASN A 980 10.87 9.29 12.41
N SER A 981 11.84 10.20 12.52
CA SER A 981 11.82 11.28 13.52
C SER A 981 10.67 12.28 13.35
N GLN A 982 10.08 12.32 12.16
CA GLN A 982 8.97 13.20 11.78
C GLN A 982 7.59 12.57 11.98
N THR A 983 7.51 11.30 12.41
CA THR A 983 6.21 10.68 12.72
C THR A 983 5.47 11.47 13.80
N LYS A 984 4.14 11.50 13.69
CA LYS A 984 3.24 12.05 14.71
C LYS A 984 2.92 11.01 15.80
N TYR A 985 3.20 9.74 15.55
CA TYR A 985 2.81 8.59 16.38
C TYR A 985 4.04 7.91 16.99
N LYS A 986 4.90 8.70 17.65
CA LYS A 986 6.20 8.23 18.16
C LYS A 986 6.04 7.16 19.23
N GLU A 987 5.10 7.38 20.15
CA GLU A 987 4.80 6.46 21.23
C GLU A 987 4.25 5.15 20.66
N GLU A 988 3.26 5.24 19.77
CA GLU A 988 2.65 4.06 19.13
C GLU A 988 3.65 3.27 18.27
N ALA A 989 4.53 3.97 17.54
CA ALA A 989 5.58 3.32 16.76
C ALA A 989 6.57 2.59 17.67
N TRP A 990 6.94 3.19 18.80
CA TRP A 990 7.80 2.54 19.79
C TRP A 990 7.13 1.33 20.46
N GLU A 991 5.85 1.44 20.83
CA GLU A 991 5.07 0.32 21.36
C GLU A 991 5.05 -0.86 20.38
N PHE A 992 4.85 -0.60 19.08
CA PHE A 992 4.89 -1.66 18.07
C PHE A 992 6.28 -2.29 17.93
N ILE A 993 7.37 -1.51 17.93
CA ILE A 993 8.74 -2.05 17.86
C ILE A 993 9.06 -2.92 19.08
N LYS A 994 8.66 -2.49 20.30
CA LYS A 994 8.78 -3.33 21.51
C LYS A 994 7.98 -4.62 21.38
N TYR A 995 6.77 -4.53 20.85
CA TYR A 995 5.91 -5.70 20.65
C TYR A 995 6.53 -6.69 19.67
N LEU A 996 7.12 -6.21 18.58
CA LEU A 996 7.77 -7.02 17.56
C LEU A 996 8.96 -7.83 18.12
N ILE A 997 9.70 -7.28 19.09
CA ILE A 997 10.80 -7.99 19.76
C ILE A 997 10.38 -8.71 21.06
N SER A 998 9.10 -8.71 21.41
CA SER A 998 8.61 -9.34 22.64
C SER A 998 8.78 -10.87 22.62
N GLU A 999 8.73 -11.49 23.81
CA GLU A 999 8.76 -12.95 23.94
C GLU A 999 7.65 -13.61 23.10
N GLU A 1000 6.43 -13.08 23.19
CA GLU A 1000 5.25 -13.60 22.49
C GLU A 1000 5.46 -13.66 20.97
N ILE A 1001 5.95 -12.58 20.38
CA ILE A 1001 6.14 -12.51 18.93
C ILE A 1001 7.35 -13.34 18.50
N GLN A 1002 8.46 -13.27 19.23
CA GLN A 1002 9.69 -13.97 18.84
C GLN A 1002 9.66 -15.49 19.08
N CYS A 1003 8.68 -15.99 19.83
CA CYS A 1003 8.35 -17.41 19.91
C CYS A 1003 7.70 -17.96 18.64
N TYR A 1004 7.24 -17.12 17.70
CA TYR A 1004 6.59 -17.58 16.48
C TYR A 1004 7.51 -18.47 15.64
N GLN A 1005 6.98 -19.62 15.22
CA GLN A 1005 7.73 -20.71 14.63
C GLN A 1005 8.44 -20.38 13.31
N GLN A 1006 7.91 -19.42 12.54
CA GLN A 1006 8.48 -19.03 11.25
C GLN A 1006 9.67 -18.06 11.38
N LEU A 1007 10.07 -17.70 12.62
CA LEU A 1007 11.33 -17.02 12.87
C LEU A 1007 12.45 -18.07 13.01
N TYR A 1008 13.21 -18.37 11.97
CA TYR A 1008 14.24 -19.44 12.02
C TYR A 1008 15.58 -19.02 12.62
N SER A 1009 15.88 -17.72 12.58
CA SER A 1009 17.09 -17.10 13.13
C SER A 1009 17.13 -17.08 14.66
N ILE A 1010 18.22 -16.56 15.23
CA ILE A 1010 18.37 -16.37 16.68
C ILE A 1010 17.57 -15.13 17.09
N PRO A 1011 16.52 -15.25 17.92
CA PRO A 1011 15.73 -14.11 18.34
C PRO A 1011 16.52 -13.24 19.32
N ILE A 1012 16.27 -11.93 19.31
CA ILE A 1012 16.93 -10.99 20.22
C ILE A 1012 16.49 -11.17 21.69
N ASN A 1013 15.28 -11.69 21.92
CA ASN A 1013 14.73 -12.06 23.21
C ASN A 1013 15.25 -13.43 23.66
N LYS A 1014 15.94 -13.45 24.80
CA LYS A 1014 16.58 -14.66 25.35
C LYS A 1014 15.56 -15.72 25.76
N ARG A 1015 14.44 -15.31 26.34
CA ARG A 1015 13.42 -16.25 26.83
C ARG A 1015 12.68 -16.91 25.66
N ALA A 1016 12.36 -16.15 24.62
CA ALA A 1016 11.80 -16.70 23.38
C ALA A 1016 12.72 -17.75 22.76
N ARG A 1017 14.03 -17.50 22.78
CA ARG A 1017 15.03 -18.47 22.32
C ARG A 1017 15.00 -19.77 23.12
N GLU A 1018 15.03 -19.68 24.44
CA GLU A 1018 15.00 -20.86 25.33
C GLU A 1018 13.80 -21.74 25.02
N ILE A 1019 12.61 -21.14 24.91
CA ILE A 1019 11.37 -21.83 24.57
C ILE A 1019 11.49 -22.55 23.23
N LYS A 1020 11.99 -21.86 22.19
CA LYS A 1020 12.10 -22.44 20.85
C LYS A 1020 13.12 -23.57 20.79
N ILE A 1021 14.22 -23.47 21.52
CA ILE A 1021 15.21 -24.54 21.60
C ILE A 1021 14.61 -25.78 22.27
N GLU A 1022 13.89 -25.62 23.39
CA GLU A 1022 13.19 -26.72 24.07
C GLU A 1022 12.21 -27.43 23.12
N ASP A 1023 11.38 -26.66 22.41
CA ASP A 1023 10.43 -27.21 21.42
C ASP A 1023 11.15 -27.96 20.29
N ARG A 1024 12.24 -27.40 19.74
CA ARG A 1024 12.98 -28.04 18.64
C ARG A 1024 13.68 -29.33 19.05
N PHE A 1025 14.10 -29.45 20.31
CA PHE A 1025 14.60 -30.72 20.83
C PHE A 1025 13.50 -31.78 20.90
N ALA A 1026 12.29 -31.39 21.33
CA ALA A 1026 11.15 -32.29 21.35
C ALA A 1026 10.75 -32.73 19.93
N ASP A 1027 10.67 -31.79 18.98
CA ASP A 1027 10.37 -32.07 17.57
C ASP A 1027 11.41 -33.02 16.96
N ALA A 1028 12.70 -32.75 17.17
CA ALA A 1028 13.78 -33.59 16.67
C ALA A 1028 13.71 -35.00 17.28
N GLU A 1029 13.43 -35.12 18.58
CA GLU A 1029 13.26 -36.41 19.22
C GLU A 1029 12.07 -37.20 18.66
N ASP A 1030 10.92 -36.56 18.45
CA ASP A 1030 9.75 -37.21 17.86
C ASP A 1030 10.02 -37.68 16.43
N MET A 1031 10.59 -36.81 15.58
CA MET A 1031 10.95 -37.14 14.19
C MET A 1031 11.86 -38.36 14.12
N MET A 1032 12.95 -38.35 14.89
CA MET A 1032 13.91 -39.45 14.86
C MET A 1032 13.32 -40.76 15.39
N ASN A 1033 12.44 -40.69 16.40
CA ASN A 1033 11.78 -41.88 16.94
C ASN A 1033 10.71 -42.45 16.00
N LYS A 1034 9.98 -41.58 15.29
CA LYS A 1034 8.83 -41.96 14.44
C LYS A 1034 9.24 -42.38 13.04
N TYR A 1035 10.18 -41.66 12.44
CA TYR A 1035 10.56 -41.83 11.03
C TYR A 1035 11.98 -42.37 10.85
N GLY A 1036 12.81 -42.37 11.89
CA GLY A 1036 14.22 -42.77 11.80
C GLY A 1036 15.09 -41.76 11.05
N ASP A 1037 14.57 -40.57 10.79
CA ASP A 1037 15.28 -39.48 10.12
C ASP A 1037 15.21 -38.17 10.93
N LEU A 1038 16.13 -37.27 10.65
CA LEU A 1038 16.17 -35.92 11.19
C LEU A 1038 16.32 -34.95 10.03
N TYR A 1039 15.22 -34.30 9.64
CA TYR A 1039 15.20 -33.36 8.51
C TYR A 1039 15.88 -33.96 7.26
N GLY A 1040 15.42 -35.14 6.81
CA GLY A 1040 15.91 -35.81 5.61
C GLY A 1040 17.22 -36.58 5.79
N TYR A 1041 17.89 -36.44 6.93
CA TYR A 1041 19.09 -37.22 7.28
C TYR A 1041 18.71 -38.54 7.96
N GLN A 1042 19.18 -39.66 7.42
CA GLN A 1042 18.95 -40.98 8.02
C GLN A 1042 19.76 -41.14 9.31
N VAL A 1043 19.07 -41.32 10.45
CA VAL A 1043 19.69 -41.32 11.77
C VAL A 1043 20.36 -42.67 12.02
N THR A 1044 21.69 -42.68 12.12
CA THR A 1044 22.46 -43.90 12.43
C THR A 1044 22.47 -44.23 13.93
N SER A 1045 22.40 -43.21 14.80
CA SER A 1045 22.41 -43.37 16.26
C SER A 1045 21.73 -42.20 16.97
N LEU A 1046 20.58 -42.47 17.60
CA LEU A 1046 19.80 -41.51 18.37
C LEU A 1046 20.62 -40.80 19.46
N ASP A 1047 21.35 -41.55 20.30
CA ASP A 1047 22.12 -40.99 21.41
C ASP A 1047 23.26 -40.08 20.93
N LYS A 1048 23.92 -40.43 19.82
CA LYS A 1048 24.99 -39.61 19.24
C LYS A 1048 24.45 -38.29 18.72
N ILE A 1049 23.37 -38.32 17.94
CA ILE A 1049 22.76 -37.13 17.37
C ILE A 1049 22.24 -36.21 18.48
N LYS A 1050 21.50 -36.75 19.46
CA LYS A 1050 21.03 -35.95 20.62
C LYS A 1050 22.17 -35.27 21.37
N LYS A 1051 23.26 -36.00 21.62
CA LYS A 1051 24.44 -35.43 22.27
C LYS A 1051 25.06 -34.32 21.42
N GLN A 1052 25.25 -34.54 20.12
CA GLN A 1052 25.80 -33.53 19.21
C GLN A 1052 24.95 -32.25 19.19
N LEU A 1053 23.62 -32.38 19.08
CA LEU A 1053 22.71 -31.24 19.10
C LEU A 1053 22.84 -30.45 20.40
N THR A 1054 22.90 -31.15 21.55
CA THR A 1054 23.12 -30.54 22.87
C THR A 1054 24.45 -29.80 22.93
N ASP A 1055 25.55 -30.47 22.54
CA ASP A 1055 26.90 -29.90 22.56
C ASP A 1055 26.99 -28.65 21.66
N ASN A 1056 26.34 -28.66 20.49
CA ASN A 1056 26.31 -27.54 19.55
C ASN A 1056 25.47 -26.35 20.08
N VAL A 1057 24.34 -26.61 20.74
CA VAL A 1057 23.54 -25.57 21.39
C VAL A 1057 24.31 -24.94 22.56
N GLU A 1058 24.97 -25.74 23.39
CA GLU A 1058 25.84 -25.24 24.47
C GLU A 1058 27.00 -24.41 23.93
N LYS A 1059 27.66 -24.88 22.85
CA LYS A 1059 28.71 -24.12 22.17
C LYS A 1059 28.19 -22.76 21.68
N LEU A 1060 27.00 -22.71 21.08
CA LEU A 1060 26.40 -21.45 20.65
C LEU A 1060 26.11 -20.53 21.85
N ASN A 1061 25.54 -21.06 22.94
CA ASN A 1061 25.26 -20.31 24.16
C ASN A 1061 26.50 -19.61 24.75
N GLU A 1062 27.68 -20.23 24.63
CA GLU A 1062 28.94 -19.62 25.07
C GLU A 1062 29.42 -18.47 24.16
N ILE A 1063 28.98 -18.44 22.90
CA ILE A 1063 29.40 -17.47 21.88
C ILE A 1063 28.48 -16.24 21.87
N LEU A 1064 27.15 -16.42 21.95
CA LEU A 1064 26.18 -15.33 21.79
C LEU A 1064 26.45 -14.09 22.67
N PRO A 1065 26.82 -14.22 23.97
CA PRO A 1065 27.13 -13.06 24.82
C PRO A 1065 28.42 -12.32 24.46
N LYS A 1066 29.29 -12.92 23.63
CA LYS A 1066 30.58 -12.35 23.22
C LYS A 1066 30.49 -11.56 21.92
N LEU A 1067 29.44 -11.78 21.11
CA LEU A 1067 29.22 -11.10 19.83
C LEU A 1067 29.24 -9.59 20.03
N ASN A 1068 30.05 -8.89 19.23
CA ASN A 1068 30.32 -7.46 19.44
C ASN A 1068 30.62 -6.68 18.17
N HIS A 1069 30.56 -7.32 16.99
CA HIS A 1069 30.88 -6.68 15.72
C HIS A 1069 29.96 -7.19 14.60
N THR A 1070 29.57 -6.29 13.70
CA THR A 1070 28.83 -6.61 12.48
C THR A 1070 29.30 -5.67 11.38
N ASN A 1071 29.58 -6.20 10.19
CA ASN A 1071 30.04 -5.42 9.06
C ASN A 1071 28.88 -5.17 8.10
N MET A 1072 28.16 -4.07 8.34
CA MET A 1072 26.98 -3.72 7.55
C MET A 1072 27.23 -2.47 6.71
N ASN A 1073 27.16 -2.63 5.39
CA ASN A 1073 27.32 -1.57 4.41
C ASN A 1073 25.97 -1.02 3.91
N ASP A 1074 26.03 0.14 3.26
CA ASP A 1074 24.91 0.59 2.42
C ASP A 1074 24.83 -0.31 1.18
N ILE A 1075 23.61 -0.69 0.73
CA ILE A 1075 23.42 -1.57 -0.44
C ILE A 1075 24.16 -1.11 -1.71
N GLN A 1076 24.29 0.21 -1.93
CA GLN A 1076 25.04 0.74 -3.08
C GLN A 1076 26.55 0.52 -2.95
N VAL A 1077 27.08 0.52 -1.72
CA VAL A 1077 28.48 0.19 -1.46
C VAL A 1077 28.71 -1.28 -1.74
N ASP A 1078 27.81 -2.16 -1.27
CA ASP A 1078 27.90 -3.60 -1.56
C ASP A 1078 27.81 -3.88 -3.06
N GLU A 1079 26.89 -3.25 -3.80
CA GLU A 1079 26.81 -3.39 -5.26
C GLU A 1079 28.10 -2.93 -5.98
N ILE A 1080 28.71 -1.83 -5.53
CA ILE A 1080 30.00 -1.36 -6.07
C ILE A 1080 31.09 -2.40 -5.83
N ILE A 1081 31.15 -2.97 -4.62
CA ILE A 1081 32.14 -4.00 -4.26
C ILE A 1081 31.89 -5.24 -5.12
N GLU A 1082 30.67 -5.76 -5.14
CA GLU A 1082 30.31 -6.97 -5.89
C GLU A 1082 30.58 -6.86 -7.38
N GLU A 1083 30.23 -5.73 -8.03
CA GLU A 1083 30.46 -5.52 -9.46
C GLU A 1083 31.97 -5.56 -9.78
N GLU A 1084 32.78 -4.87 -8.99
CA GLU A 1084 34.21 -4.74 -9.26
C GLU A 1084 35.00 -6.00 -8.85
N VAL A 1085 34.61 -6.66 -7.75
CA VAL A 1085 35.20 -7.93 -7.32
C VAL A 1085 34.91 -9.04 -8.33
N ARG A 1086 33.71 -9.10 -8.90
CA ARG A 1086 33.39 -10.03 -9.99
C ARG A 1086 34.29 -9.85 -11.20
N ARG A 1087 34.59 -8.60 -11.58
CA ARG A 1087 35.53 -8.31 -12.68
C ARG A 1087 36.94 -8.80 -12.40
N PHE A 1088 37.40 -8.70 -11.15
CA PHE A 1088 38.69 -9.24 -10.73
C PHE A 1088 38.73 -10.77 -10.93
N PHE A 1089 37.77 -11.50 -10.38
CA PHE A 1089 37.76 -12.96 -10.48
C PHE A 1089 37.52 -13.50 -11.89
N ASN A 1090 36.87 -12.72 -12.76
CA ASN A 1090 36.78 -13.01 -14.20
C ASN A 1090 38.07 -12.71 -14.98
N GLY A 1091 39.13 -12.22 -14.33
CA GLY A 1091 40.41 -11.87 -14.94
C GLY A 1091 40.37 -10.59 -15.78
N GLU A 1092 39.35 -9.74 -15.60
CA GLU A 1092 39.21 -8.48 -16.35
C GLU A 1092 40.12 -7.36 -15.79
N ARG A 1093 40.55 -7.46 -14.53
CA ARG A 1093 41.37 -6.44 -13.82
C ARG A 1093 42.32 -7.06 -12.82
N SER A 1094 43.38 -6.34 -12.44
CA SER A 1094 44.21 -6.73 -11.28
C SER A 1094 43.52 -6.42 -9.95
N ALA A 1095 44.01 -7.01 -8.85
CA ALA A 1095 43.52 -6.72 -7.51
C ALA A 1095 43.70 -5.23 -7.14
N GLU A 1096 44.83 -4.63 -7.52
CA GLU A 1096 45.12 -3.21 -7.31
C GLU A 1096 44.18 -2.30 -8.12
N GLU A 1097 43.95 -2.60 -9.40
CA GLU A 1097 43.02 -1.85 -10.25
C GLU A 1097 41.58 -1.94 -9.73
N THR A 1098 41.20 -3.10 -9.19
CA THR A 1098 39.90 -3.35 -8.57
C THR A 1098 39.74 -2.54 -7.29
N ALA A 1099 40.74 -2.60 -6.40
CA ALA A 1099 40.79 -1.81 -5.18
C ALA A 1099 40.70 -0.30 -5.46
N GLU A 1100 41.45 0.23 -6.45
CA GLU A 1100 41.38 1.63 -6.87
C GLU A 1100 39.99 2.00 -7.43
N ALA A 1101 39.37 1.11 -8.19
CA ALA A 1101 38.05 1.33 -8.75
C ALA A 1101 36.97 1.40 -7.66
N ILE A 1102 36.98 0.46 -6.71
CA ILE A 1102 36.07 0.43 -5.56
C ILE A 1102 36.29 1.69 -4.71
N GLN A 1103 37.54 2.00 -4.33
CA GLN A 1103 37.87 3.20 -3.55
C GLN A 1103 37.29 4.47 -4.18
N ARG A 1104 37.56 4.67 -5.48
CA ARG A 1104 37.09 5.85 -6.21
C ARG A 1104 35.57 5.91 -6.29
N LYS A 1105 34.89 4.79 -6.59
CA LYS A 1105 33.43 4.73 -6.70
C LYS A 1105 32.75 4.97 -5.35
N VAL A 1106 33.25 4.35 -4.27
CA VAL A 1106 32.71 4.53 -2.91
C VAL A 1106 32.96 5.95 -2.39
N GLU A 1107 34.15 6.52 -2.60
CA GLU A 1107 34.40 7.93 -2.24
C GLU A 1107 33.53 8.91 -3.04
N MET A 1108 33.21 8.58 -4.30
CA MET A 1108 32.29 9.38 -5.11
C MET A 1108 30.87 9.29 -4.54
N TYR A 1109 30.41 8.09 -4.18
CA TYR A 1109 29.13 7.88 -3.50
C TYR A 1109 29.02 8.72 -2.22
N PHE A 1110 30.05 8.79 -1.38
CA PHE A 1110 30.02 9.63 -0.16
C PHE A 1110 30.10 11.13 -0.41
N LYS A 1111 30.55 11.57 -1.60
CA LYS A 1111 30.57 13.00 -1.99
C LYS A 1111 29.21 13.48 -2.50
N GLU A 1112 28.35 12.57 -2.94
CA GLU A 1112 26.98 12.81 -3.42
C GLU A 1112 25.95 12.74 -2.27
#